data_AF-A0A953UM00-F1
#
_entry.id   AF-A0A953UM00-F1
#
_cell.length_a   1.000
_cell.length_b   1.000
_cell.length_c   1.000
_cell.angle_alpha   90.00
_cell.angle_beta   90.00
_cell.angle_gamma   90.00
#
_symmetry.space_group_name_H-M   'P 1'
#
loop_
_entity.id
_entity.type
_entity.pdbx_description
1 polymer ?
#
loop_
_entity_poly.entity_id
_entity_poly.type
_entity_poly.pdbx_seq_one_letter_code
_entity_poly.pdbx_strand_id
1 'polypeptide(L)'
;MKQFEKINGTVSKIDRNTKQLVKALDRGDKIIITTLQKFGFVGELAKMPGKKFAVIVDEAHSSQTGEGVKDLKVVLTSEEQLKAAIQKDDEGETEDPIEAELERIQKARQKLPHLSFFAFTATPKDKTLELFGTPDKGVKKGFRPFHQYTMRQAISEGFILDVLESYTTYKTYFELIEKEKAESEKEVEKLKARRLMLEYVDRHSFAVKRKAHIIVDHFTRKTAHKIGGQAKAIVVTHSRAHAVLYKQALDEVLREQNLPFGVLVAFSGTVTINELRYTEESMNPPGTGDIAEAYKNPAQRLLVVANKFQTGFDQPLLHTMYVDKKLGGVAAVQTLSRLNRVFPPLKQDTMVLDFVNEQEAIQASFQDYYQKTELEGVTDPNKLYNLKYTLEQMHVFTLEDVAAFVDLFISKKVTSERLQPFFQHIVITGYAQQSPENKDMFRKETARYVRQYNFVSQIMTFTDTALEKFYLFAKLLVRQLPYEKQTLPLEVVEMIDMDKFRVQEEQNGRITLAEEDGMLESTGDDGHRGKKEEEKEKIKLIVQKLNEDYGLEFDEADRVVNAIRVKLETDEGLKAAFKTDSVEFLRRQKLQDSIKDAFLSNADEFLSFMSKTETDPGFGKFFFSEMFKWYSQSVGAR
;
A
#
# COMPACT_ATOMS: atom_id res chain seq x y z
N MET A 1 -24.33 9.36 -7.89
CA MET A 1 -24.97 9.23 -9.23
C MET A 1 -26.42 8.76 -9.15
N LYS A 2 -26.75 7.56 -8.63
CA LYS A 2 -28.15 7.08 -8.56
C LYS A 2 -29.07 7.99 -7.72
N GLN A 3 -28.55 8.59 -6.64
CA GLN A 3 -29.26 9.58 -5.83
C GLN A 3 -29.60 10.90 -6.55
N PHE A 4 -29.02 11.13 -7.73
CA PHE A 4 -29.25 12.32 -8.55
C PHE A 4 -30.12 12.01 -9.79
N GLU A 5 -30.69 10.79 -9.88
CA GLU A 5 -31.57 10.40 -10.98
C GLU A 5 -32.90 11.17 -10.86
N LYS A 6 -33.14 12.09 -11.81
CA LYS A 6 -34.39 12.86 -11.90
C LYS A 6 -35.48 12.15 -12.71
N ILE A 7 -35.09 11.22 -13.59
CA ILE A 7 -35.99 10.45 -14.46
C ILE A 7 -35.68 8.98 -14.25
N ASN A 8 -36.63 8.25 -13.64
CA ASN A 8 -36.50 6.82 -13.37
C ASN A 8 -36.22 6.03 -14.66
N GLY A 9 -35.17 5.21 -14.65
CA GLY A 9 -34.76 4.35 -15.77
C GLY A 9 -33.65 4.94 -16.63
N THR A 10 -33.09 6.09 -16.26
CA THR A 10 -31.95 6.71 -16.97
C THR A 10 -30.62 6.15 -16.49
N VAL A 11 -30.54 5.75 -15.21
CA VAL A 11 -29.31 5.27 -14.56
C VAL A 11 -29.42 3.80 -14.18
N SER A 12 -28.55 2.97 -14.76
CA SER A 12 -28.42 1.56 -14.41
C SER A 12 -27.14 1.31 -13.62
N LYS A 13 -27.30 0.91 -12.36
CA LYS A 13 -26.20 0.44 -11.52
C LYS A 13 -26.03 -1.07 -11.68
N ILE A 14 -24.84 -1.50 -12.10
CA ILE A 14 -24.49 -2.92 -12.25
C ILE A 14 -23.82 -3.38 -10.96
N ASP A 15 -24.59 -3.98 -10.07
CA ASP A 15 -24.19 -4.41 -8.73
C ASP A 15 -24.04 -5.93 -8.61
N ARG A 16 -24.69 -6.71 -9.49
CA ARG A 16 -24.70 -8.18 -9.38
C ARG A 16 -23.68 -8.87 -10.27
N ASN A 17 -23.86 -8.82 -11.59
CA ASN A 17 -23.06 -9.64 -12.51
C ASN A 17 -23.03 -9.07 -13.95
N THR A 18 -22.22 -9.70 -14.80
CA THR A 18 -22.07 -9.35 -16.21
C THR A 18 -23.36 -9.45 -17.01
N LYS A 19 -24.29 -10.36 -16.67
CA LYS A 19 -25.59 -10.46 -17.36
C LYS A 19 -26.44 -9.19 -17.19
N GLN A 20 -26.32 -8.52 -16.04
CA GLN A 20 -27.00 -7.24 -15.81
C GLN A 20 -26.40 -6.13 -16.68
N LEU A 21 -25.08 -6.14 -16.90
CA LEU A 21 -24.41 -5.22 -17.81
C LEU A 21 -24.86 -5.42 -19.26
N VAL A 22 -24.90 -6.67 -19.73
CA VAL A 22 -25.41 -7.01 -21.07
C VAL A 22 -26.84 -6.52 -21.27
N LYS A 23 -27.74 -6.81 -20.31
CA LYS A 23 -29.13 -6.32 -20.39
C LYS A 23 -29.25 -4.80 -20.41
N ALA A 24 -28.42 -4.10 -19.63
CA ALA A 24 -28.42 -2.64 -19.59
C ALA A 24 -27.93 -2.05 -20.93
N LEU A 25 -26.89 -2.66 -21.50
CA LEU A 25 -26.38 -2.32 -22.82
C LEU A 25 -27.46 -2.58 -23.90
N ASP A 26 -28.04 -3.78 -23.95
CA ASP A 26 -29.06 -4.19 -24.92
C ASP A 26 -30.31 -3.31 -24.89
N ARG A 27 -30.77 -2.95 -23.68
CA ARG A 27 -31.90 -2.03 -23.49
C ARG A 27 -31.58 -0.61 -23.96
N GLY A 28 -30.30 -0.26 -24.12
CA GLY A 28 -29.86 1.05 -24.56
C GLY A 28 -29.89 2.09 -23.44
N ASP A 29 -29.61 1.67 -22.21
CA ASP A 29 -29.54 2.57 -21.05
C ASP A 29 -28.52 3.69 -21.29
N LYS A 30 -28.87 4.91 -20.87
CA LYS A 30 -28.06 6.10 -21.15
C LYS A 30 -26.87 6.23 -20.21
N ILE A 31 -27.03 5.87 -18.93
CA ILE A 31 -25.97 5.95 -17.93
C ILE A 31 -25.82 4.59 -17.27
N ILE A 32 -24.65 3.97 -17.39
CA ILE A 32 -24.34 2.66 -16.83
C ILE A 32 -23.19 2.79 -15.84
N ILE A 33 -23.42 2.45 -14.57
CA ILE A 33 -22.39 2.45 -13.52
C ILE A 33 -21.92 1.01 -13.32
N THR A 34 -20.66 0.73 -13.65
CA THR A 34 -20.09 -0.62 -13.58
C THR A 34 -18.60 -0.57 -13.24
N THR A 35 -18.02 -1.73 -12.97
CA THR A 35 -16.57 -1.91 -12.78
C THR A 35 -15.94 -2.49 -14.04
N LEU A 36 -14.70 -2.11 -14.35
CA LEU A 36 -13.99 -2.57 -15.57
C LEU A 36 -13.91 -4.11 -15.67
N GLN A 37 -13.74 -4.79 -14.54
CA GLN A 37 -13.65 -6.26 -14.46
C GLN A 37 -14.84 -6.99 -15.08
N LYS A 38 -16.02 -6.36 -15.11
CA LYS A 38 -17.24 -6.98 -15.64
C LYS A 38 -17.22 -7.10 -17.17
N PHE A 39 -16.43 -6.27 -17.87
CA PHE A 39 -16.34 -6.28 -19.34
C PHE A 39 -15.58 -7.48 -19.92
N GLY A 40 -14.61 -8.04 -19.20
CA GLY A 40 -13.86 -9.23 -19.66
C GLY A 40 -14.75 -10.45 -19.92
N PHE A 41 -15.91 -10.53 -19.27
CA PHE A 41 -16.89 -11.61 -19.45
C PHE A 41 -18.01 -11.26 -20.46
N VAL A 42 -18.08 -10.01 -20.96
CA VAL A 42 -19.14 -9.56 -21.89
C VAL A 42 -18.86 -9.96 -23.33
N GLY A 43 -17.59 -10.06 -23.73
CA GLY A 43 -17.18 -10.26 -25.13
C GLY A 43 -17.79 -11.49 -25.81
N GLU A 44 -18.18 -12.51 -25.05
CA GLU A 44 -18.86 -13.72 -25.56
C GLU A 44 -20.39 -13.59 -25.64
N LEU A 45 -20.99 -12.58 -24.99
CA LEU A 45 -22.43 -12.48 -24.73
C LEU A 45 -23.14 -11.41 -25.56
N ALA A 46 -22.46 -10.37 -26.04
CA ALA A 46 -23.05 -9.33 -26.87
C ALA A 46 -21.99 -8.52 -27.64
N LYS A 47 -22.26 -8.22 -28.92
CA LYS A 47 -21.57 -7.18 -29.70
C LYS A 47 -22.58 -6.06 -30.00
N MET A 48 -22.26 -4.82 -29.66
CA MET A 48 -23.15 -3.67 -29.91
C MET A 48 -22.70 -2.91 -31.16
N PRO A 49 -23.49 -2.88 -32.25
CA PRO A 49 -23.11 -2.10 -33.41
C PRO A 49 -23.47 -0.60 -33.30
N GLY A 50 -22.51 0.26 -33.67
CA GLY A 50 -22.78 1.59 -34.24
C GLY A 50 -23.09 2.76 -33.31
N LYS A 51 -22.92 2.64 -31.99
CA LYS A 51 -23.16 3.77 -31.05
C LYS A 51 -21.87 4.55 -30.74
N LYS A 52 -22.05 5.76 -30.23
CA LYS A 52 -20.97 6.59 -29.65
C LYS A 52 -21.04 6.49 -28.14
N PHE A 53 -19.91 6.29 -27.47
CA PHE A 53 -19.84 6.14 -26.02
C PHE A 53 -18.91 7.18 -25.40
N ALA A 54 -19.31 7.68 -24.24
CA ALA A 54 -18.44 8.42 -23.33
C ALA A 54 -18.13 7.52 -22.14
N VAL A 55 -16.86 7.25 -21.89
CA VAL A 55 -16.37 6.43 -20.78
C VAL A 55 -15.79 7.37 -19.73
N ILE A 56 -16.40 7.41 -18.56
CA ILE A 56 -15.95 8.23 -17.43
C ILE A 56 -15.30 7.30 -16.41
N VAL A 57 -14.01 7.50 -16.17
CA VAL A 57 -13.20 6.73 -15.23
C VAL A 57 -12.96 7.59 -13.99
N ASP A 58 -13.40 7.09 -12.85
CA ASP A 58 -13.15 7.68 -11.54
C ASP A 58 -11.91 7.03 -10.90
N GLU A 59 -11.07 7.83 -10.23
CA GLU A 59 -9.77 7.41 -9.68
C GLU A 59 -8.87 6.71 -10.71
N ALA A 60 -8.68 7.35 -11.87
CA ALA A 60 -7.86 6.81 -12.95
C ALA A 60 -6.40 6.67 -12.49
N HIS A 61 -5.96 5.43 -12.30
CA HIS A 61 -4.56 5.07 -11.98
C HIS A 61 -4.08 3.98 -12.92
N SER A 62 -2.76 3.77 -12.97
CA SER A 62 -2.09 2.80 -13.86
C SER A 62 -2.62 1.36 -13.79
N SER A 63 -3.25 0.94 -12.67
CA SER A 63 -3.85 -0.39 -12.52
C SER A 63 -5.22 -0.53 -13.19
N GLN A 64 -5.92 0.58 -13.43
CA GLN A 64 -7.23 0.62 -14.09
C GLN A 64 -7.15 0.88 -15.60
N THR A 65 -5.99 1.31 -16.10
CA THR A 65 -5.77 1.66 -17.52
C THR A 65 -5.23 0.49 -18.37
N GLY A 66 -5.25 -0.74 -17.85
CA GLY A 66 -4.71 -1.93 -18.51
C GLY A 66 -5.75 -2.75 -19.29
N GLU A 67 -5.69 -4.09 -19.17
CA GLU A 67 -6.50 -5.04 -19.96
C GLU A 67 -8.02 -4.82 -19.89
N GLY A 68 -8.55 -4.36 -18.75
CA GLY A 68 -9.99 -4.07 -18.62
C GLY A 68 -10.49 -2.97 -19.58
N VAL A 69 -9.61 -2.05 -20.00
CA VAL A 69 -9.93 -1.05 -21.03
C VAL A 69 -9.98 -1.69 -22.42
N LYS A 70 -9.12 -2.68 -22.71
CA LYS A 70 -9.16 -3.43 -23.97
C LYS A 70 -10.50 -4.16 -24.11
N ASP A 71 -10.90 -4.93 -23.10
CA ASP A 71 -12.14 -5.71 -23.15
C ASP A 71 -13.36 -4.79 -23.30
N LEU A 72 -13.34 -3.64 -22.62
CA LEU A 72 -14.33 -2.58 -22.80
C LEU A 72 -14.36 -2.07 -24.25
N LYS A 73 -13.20 -1.74 -24.85
CA LYS A 73 -13.13 -1.28 -26.24
C LYS A 73 -13.67 -2.34 -27.20
N VAL A 74 -13.31 -3.60 -27.03
CA VAL A 74 -13.79 -4.72 -27.86
C VAL A 74 -15.31 -4.86 -27.79
N VAL A 75 -15.89 -4.76 -26.60
CA VAL A 75 -17.35 -4.87 -26.40
C VAL A 75 -18.12 -3.70 -27.00
N LEU A 76 -17.57 -2.48 -26.91
CA LEU A 76 -18.23 -1.25 -27.34
C LEU A 76 -17.97 -0.89 -28.82
N THR A 77 -17.11 -1.64 -29.51
CA THR A 77 -16.73 -1.39 -30.91
C THR A 77 -17.32 -2.43 -31.84
N SER A 78 -18.00 -1.98 -32.88
CA SER A 78 -18.50 -2.85 -33.96
C SER A 78 -17.40 -3.26 -34.94
N GLU A 79 -17.62 -4.37 -35.67
CA GLU A 79 -16.68 -4.80 -36.70
C GLU A 79 -16.59 -3.78 -37.84
N GLU A 80 -17.68 -3.14 -38.21
CA GLU A 80 -17.69 -2.09 -39.24
C GLU A 80 -16.89 -0.85 -38.80
N GLN A 81 -17.05 -0.40 -37.55
CA GLN A 81 -16.29 0.74 -37.02
C GLN A 81 -14.80 0.42 -36.90
N LEU A 82 -14.45 -0.84 -36.59
CA LEU A 82 -13.06 -1.27 -36.52
C LEU A 82 -12.44 -1.34 -37.91
N LYS A 83 -13.13 -1.91 -38.90
CA LYS A 83 -12.70 -1.91 -40.31
C LYS A 83 -12.51 -0.50 -40.86
N ALA A 84 -13.45 0.40 -40.61
CA ALA A 84 -13.34 1.81 -41.03
C ALA A 84 -12.19 2.56 -40.34
N ALA A 85 -11.75 2.11 -39.16
CA ALA A 85 -10.57 2.67 -38.48
C ALA A 85 -9.26 2.10 -39.04
N ILE A 86 -9.25 0.85 -39.51
CA ILE A 86 -8.09 0.21 -40.15
C ILE A 86 -7.85 0.82 -41.54
N GLN A 87 -8.89 0.93 -42.37
CA GLN A 87 -8.82 1.48 -43.74
C GLN A 87 -8.39 2.95 -43.83
N LYS A 88 -8.33 3.69 -42.70
CA LYS A 88 -7.88 5.08 -42.68
C LYS A 88 -6.36 5.24 -42.51
N ASP A 89 -5.67 4.22 -42.01
CA ASP A 89 -4.26 4.29 -41.68
C ASP A 89 -3.36 3.52 -42.67
N ASP A 90 -3.93 2.61 -43.46
CA ASP A 90 -3.23 1.85 -44.51
C ASP A 90 -3.91 2.00 -45.89
N GLU A 91 -3.12 2.30 -46.93
CA GLU A 91 -3.56 2.33 -48.34
C GLU A 91 -3.60 0.94 -49.00
N GLY A 92 -3.40 -0.15 -48.25
CA GLY A 92 -3.45 -1.53 -48.75
C GLY A 92 -4.19 -2.48 -47.82
N GLU A 93 -5.12 -3.27 -48.37
CA GLU A 93 -5.67 -4.43 -47.65
C GLU A 93 -4.63 -5.57 -47.69
N THR A 94 -4.16 -6.02 -46.53
CA THR A 94 -3.28 -7.19 -46.43
C THR A 94 -4.05 -8.47 -46.77
N GLU A 95 -3.57 -9.24 -47.75
CA GLU A 95 -4.21 -10.51 -48.16
C GLU A 95 -3.97 -11.67 -47.15
N ASP A 96 -2.99 -11.54 -46.24
CA ASP A 96 -2.71 -12.54 -45.19
C ASP A 96 -3.75 -12.46 -44.06
N PRO A 97 -4.58 -13.51 -43.85
CA PRO A 97 -5.60 -13.52 -42.80
C PRO A 97 -5.05 -13.39 -41.38
N ILE A 98 -3.80 -13.81 -41.13
CA ILE A 98 -3.15 -13.72 -39.82
C ILE A 98 -2.77 -12.27 -39.54
N GLU A 99 -2.14 -11.60 -40.50
CA GLU A 99 -1.76 -10.19 -40.39
C GLU A 99 -2.99 -9.31 -40.21
N ALA A 100 -4.05 -9.55 -41.00
CA ALA A 100 -5.31 -8.83 -40.88
C ALA A 100 -5.95 -8.98 -39.47
N GLU A 101 -5.91 -10.18 -38.87
CA GLU A 101 -6.42 -10.38 -37.51
C GLU A 101 -5.53 -9.70 -36.45
N LEU A 102 -4.21 -9.65 -36.65
CA LEU A 102 -3.27 -8.98 -35.74
C LEU A 102 -3.42 -7.46 -35.80
N GLU A 103 -3.53 -6.88 -36.99
CA GLU A 103 -3.87 -5.47 -37.19
C GLU A 103 -5.19 -5.15 -36.48
N ARG A 104 -6.20 -6.00 -36.64
CA ARG A 104 -7.49 -5.85 -35.96
C ARG A 104 -7.35 -5.83 -34.45
N ILE A 105 -6.60 -6.76 -33.87
CA ILE A 105 -6.37 -6.84 -32.42
C ILE A 105 -5.64 -5.60 -31.91
N GLN A 106 -4.58 -5.16 -32.61
CA GLN A 106 -3.78 -4.01 -32.22
C GLN A 106 -4.58 -2.71 -32.34
N LYS A 107 -5.34 -2.54 -33.44
CA LYS A 107 -6.20 -1.37 -33.65
C LYS A 107 -7.28 -1.24 -32.56
N ALA A 108 -7.84 -2.36 -32.11
CA ALA A 108 -8.81 -2.36 -31.02
C ALA A 108 -8.22 -1.85 -29.68
N ARG A 109 -6.89 -1.84 -29.51
CA ARG A 109 -6.21 -1.28 -28.33
C ARG A 109 -5.99 0.23 -28.43
N GLN A 110 -5.88 0.76 -29.63
CA GLN A 110 -5.62 2.18 -29.90
C GLN A 110 -6.83 3.08 -29.57
N LYS A 111 -6.71 4.39 -29.80
CA LYS A 111 -7.83 5.34 -29.68
C LYS A 111 -8.82 5.12 -30.83
N LEU A 112 -10.09 4.94 -30.49
CA LEU A 112 -11.17 4.68 -31.45
C LEU A 112 -12.12 5.89 -31.53
N PRO A 113 -12.50 6.35 -32.73
CA PRO A 113 -13.17 7.64 -32.93
C PRO A 113 -14.59 7.73 -32.33
N HIS A 114 -15.23 6.59 -32.05
CA HIS A 114 -16.57 6.52 -31.46
C HIS A 114 -16.55 6.40 -29.92
N LEU A 115 -15.35 6.33 -29.31
CA LEU A 115 -15.15 6.24 -27.87
C LEU A 115 -14.41 7.49 -27.36
N SER A 116 -15.06 8.25 -26.49
CA SER A 116 -14.41 9.36 -25.77
C SER A 116 -14.13 8.93 -24.34
N PHE A 117 -12.89 9.07 -23.89
CA PHE A 117 -12.49 8.74 -22.53
C PHE A 117 -12.25 10.00 -21.70
N PHE A 118 -12.85 10.04 -20.53
CA PHE A 118 -12.68 11.09 -19.53
C PHE A 118 -12.21 10.44 -18.24
N ALA A 119 -11.13 10.96 -17.68
CA ALA A 119 -10.52 10.43 -16.47
C ALA A 119 -10.49 11.52 -15.39
N PHE A 120 -10.93 11.16 -14.19
CA PHE A 120 -10.80 11.97 -12.98
C PHE A 120 -9.77 11.31 -12.07
N THR A 121 -8.83 12.09 -11.56
CA THR A 121 -7.81 11.61 -10.62
C THR A 121 -7.33 12.78 -9.77
N ALA A 122 -7.13 12.53 -8.48
CA ALA A 122 -6.46 13.47 -7.59
C ALA A 122 -4.93 13.35 -7.66
N THR A 123 -4.42 12.22 -8.18
CA THR A 123 -2.99 11.90 -8.24
C THR A 123 -2.64 11.41 -9.64
N PRO A 124 -2.57 12.31 -10.64
CA PRO A 124 -2.18 11.92 -11.99
C PRO A 124 -0.77 11.33 -11.98
N LYS A 125 -0.57 10.24 -12.73
CA LYS A 125 0.78 9.73 -13.05
C LYS A 125 1.17 10.14 -14.46
N ASP A 126 2.45 10.04 -14.79
CA ASP A 126 2.99 10.15 -16.15
C ASP A 126 2.10 9.46 -17.20
N LYS A 127 1.85 8.17 -17.04
CA LYS A 127 1.02 7.36 -17.93
C LYS A 127 -0.43 7.84 -18.01
N THR A 128 -0.94 8.46 -16.95
CA THR A 128 -2.31 8.97 -16.92
C THR A 128 -2.43 10.24 -17.76
N LEU A 129 -1.47 11.16 -17.62
CA LEU A 129 -1.40 12.38 -18.42
C LEU A 129 -1.12 12.06 -19.89
N GLU A 130 -0.26 11.10 -20.18
CA GLU A 130 0.01 10.69 -21.56
C GLU A 130 -1.20 10.03 -22.24
N LEU A 131 -2.03 9.27 -21.50
CA LEU A 131 -3.24 8.65 -22.04
C LEU A 131 -4.40 9.64 -22.23
N PHE A 132 -4.68 10.46 -21.21
CA PHE A 132 -5.91 11.28 -21.11
C PHE A 132 -5.67 12.79 -21.19
N GLY A 133 -4.42 13.24 -21.07
CA GLY A 133 -4.07 14.65 -21.11
C GLY A 133 -4.19 15.25 -22.51
N THR A 134 -4.17 16.58 -22.55
CA THR A 134 -4.13 17.38 -23.78
C THR A 134 -2.69 17.72 -24.10
N PRO A 135 -2.21 17.52 -25.34
CA PRO A 135 -0.88 17.95 -25.75
C PRO A 135 -0.69 19.45 -25.53
N ASP A 136 0.40 19.84 -24.88
CA ASP A 136 0.77 21.25 -24.72
C ASP A 136 2.03 21.55 -25.54
N LYS A 137 1.99 22.63 -26.33
CA LYS A 137 3.12 23.08 -27.14
C LYS A 137 4.10 23.96 -26.36
N GLY A 138 3.69 24.49 -25.20
CA GLY A 138 4.51 25.30 -24.30
C GLY A 138 5.43 24.47 -23.39
N VAL A 139 5.10 23.19 -23.18
CA VAL A 139 5.93 22.20 -22.48
C VAL A 139 6.58 21.31 -23.54
N LYS A 140 7.90 21.08 -23.49
CA LYS A 140 8.60 20.26 -24.49
C LYS A 140 8.00 18.84 -24.53
N LYS A 141 7.14 18.59 -25.53
CA LYS A 141 6.44 17.31 -25.73
C LYS A 141 5.67 16.85 -24.47
N GLY A 142 5.02 17.77 -23.76
CA GLY A 142 4.30 17.47 -22.52
C GLY A 142 2.80 17.31 -22.69
N PHE A 143 2.17 16.62 -21.74
CA PHE A 143 0.71 16.52 -21.62
C PHE A 143 0.26 17.22 -20.34
N ARG A 144 -0.85 17.95 -20.42
CA ARG A 144 -1.51 18.57 -19.25
C ARG A 144 -2.96 18.11 -19.10
N PRO A 145 -3.55 18.21 -17.89
CA PRO A 145 -4.98 18.03 -17.72
C PRO A 145 -5.79 19.00 -18.61
N PHE A 146 -6.91 18.53 -19.16
CA PHE A 146 -7.88 19.40 -19.85
C PHE A 146 -8.39 20.51 -18.92
N HIS A 147 -8.65 20.14 -17.66
CA HIS A 147 -9.04 21.03 -16.58
C HIS A 147 -8.37 20.55 -15.30
N GLN A 148 -8.05 21.48 -14.41
CA GLN A 148 -7.47 21.17 -13.11
C GLN A 148 -8.15 21.98 -12.01
N TYR A 149 -8.37 21.33 -10.88
CA TYR A 149 -8.77 21.95 -9.63
C TYR A 149 -7.79 21.47 -8.57
N THR A 150 -6.88 22.35 -8.15
CA THR A 150 -5.67 21.95 -7.42
C THR A 150 -5.96 21.71 -5.94
N MET A 151 -5.07 20.95 -5.28
CA MET A 151 -5.15 20.76 -3.83
C MET A 151 -5.06 22.11 -3.10
N ARG A 152 -4.12 22.96 -3.50
CA ARG A 152 -3.98 24.33 -2.95
C ARG A 152 -5.26 25.14 -3.07
N GLN A 153 -5.90 25.12 -4.24
CA GLN A 153 -7.16 25.83 -4.46
C GLN A 153 -8.26 25.28 -3.55
N ALA A 154 -8.43 23.96 -3.53
CA ALA A 154 -9.43 23.29 -2.70
C ALA A 154 -9.26 23.56 -1.19
N ILE A 155 -8.02 23.67 -0.71
CA ILE A 155 -7.70 24.07 0.66
C ILE A 155 -8.04 25.55 0.88
N SER A 156 -7.58 26.44 -0.01
CA SER A 156 -7.78 27.89 0.12
C SER A 156 -9.26 28.31 0.12
N GLU A 157 -10.09 27.57 -0.63
CA GLU A 157 -11.53 27.77 -0.72
C GLU A 157 -12.31 27.02 0.39
N GLY A 158 -11.62 26.23 1.23
CA GLY A 158 -12.23 25.50 2.35
C GLY A 158 -13.07 24.29 1.95
N PHE A 159 -12.87 23.75 0.74
CA PHE A 159 -13.54 22.51 0.30
C PHE A 159 -12.91 21.25 0.91
N ILE A 160 -11.63 21.31 1.23
CA ILE A 160 -10.90 20.28 1.97
C ILE A 160 -10.02 20.92 3.05
N LEU A 161 -9.67 20.14 4.06
CA LEU A 161 -8.73 20.53 5.11
C LEU A 161 -7.28 20.21 4.69
N ASP A 162 -6.33 21.02 5.15
CA ASP A 162 -4.91 20.72 5.01
C ASP A 162 -4.49 19.65 6.02
N VAL A 163 -4.07 18.49 5.51
CA VAL A 163 -3.66 17.34 6.33
C VAL A 163 -2.22 17.44 6.83
N LEU A 164 -1.49 18.44 6.35
CA LEU A 164 -0.09 18.69 6.70
C LEU A 164 0.06 19.77 7.78
N GLU A 165 -1.03 20.40 8.23
CA GLU A 165 -1.01 21.49 9.20
C GLU A 165 -0.61 21.03 10.61
N SER A 166 -1.00 19.82 11.01
CA SER A 166 -0.65 19.22 12.31
C SER A 166 -0.05 17.83 12.10
N TYR A 167 1.25 17.81 11.82
CA TYR A 167 2.01 16.60 11.51
C TYR A 167 3.12 16.36 12.54
N THR A 168 3.01 15.28 13.31
CA THR A 168 3.98 14.91 14.33
C THR A 168 4.67 13.61 13.93
N THR A 169 6.01 13.61 13.88
CA THR A 169 6.82 12.42 13.62
C THR A 169 7.40 11.88 14.93
N TYR A 170 7.49 10.56 15.01
CA TYR A 170 8.11 9.83 16.09
C TYR A 170 9.26 9.00 15.53
N LYS A 171 10.39 9.05 16.22
CA LYS A 171 11.55 8.23 15.91
C LYS A 171 11.64 7.06 16.86
N THR A 172 11.90 5.90 16.27
CA THR A 172 12.10 4.64 16.98
C THR A 172 13.59 4.44 17.21
N TYR A 173 13.94 4.10 18.44
CA TYR A 173 15.28 3.76 18.88
C TYR A 173 15.26 2.38 19.54
N PHE A 174 16.27 1.58 19.28
CA PHE A 174 16.36 0.24 19.85
C PHE A 174 17.82 -0.22 19.98
N GLU A 175 18.01 -1.25 20.81
CA GLU A 175 19.27 -1.98 20.92
C GLU A 175 18.98 -3.46 20.70
N LEU A 176 19.61 -4.05 19.69
CA LEU A 176 19.59 -5.48 19.43
C LEU A 176 20.82 -6.14 20.05
N ILE A 177 20.60 -7.29 20.67
CA ILE A 177 21.66 -8.14 21.22
C ILE A 177 21.66 -9.50 20.52
N GLU A 178 22.80 -10.14 20.51
CA GLU A 178 22.96 -11.51 20.01
C GLU A 178 22.58 -12.50 21.11
N LYS A 179 21.82 -13.54 20.78
CA LYS A 179 21.52 -14.63 21.74
C LYS A 179 22.77 -15.47 21.98
N GLU A 180 22.84 -16.12 23.14
CA GLU A 180 24.01 -16.93 23.56
C GLU A 180 24.42 -18.02 22.55
N LYS A 181 23.47 -18.55 21.76
CA LYS A 181 23.70 -19.59 20.75
C LYS A 181 23.77 -19.06 19.32
N ALA A 182 23.89 -17.75 19.13
CA ALA A 182 23.98 -17.15 17.81
C ALA A 182 25.29 -17.53 17.11
N GLU A 183 25.21 -17.87 15.82
CA GLU A 183 26.39 -18.03 14.96
C GLU A 183 26.84 -16.64 14.47
N SER A 184 27.38 -15.81 15.36
CA SER A 184 27.72 -14.39 15.14
C SER A 184 28.57 -14.11 13.88
N GLU A 185 29.42 -15.07 13.52
CA GLU A 185 30.36 -15.01 12.40
C GLU A 185 29.74 -15.46 11.07
N LYS A 186 28.50 -15.94 11.07
CA LYS A 186 27.80 -16.38 9.87
C LYS A 186 27.57 -15.22 8.92
N GLU A 187 27.96 -15.43 7.66
CA GLU A 187 27.75 -14.46 6.60
C GLU A 187 26.39 -14.65 5.96
N VAL A 188 25.58 -13.60 6.02
CA VAL A 188 24.23 -13.55 5.46
C VAL A 188 24.13 -12.39 4.48
N GLU A 189 23.13 -12.44 3.61
CA GLU A 189 22.88 -11.34 2.69
C GLU A 189 22.47 -10.07 3.46
N LYS A 190 23.34 -9.07 3.44
CA LYS A 190 23.28 -7.87 4.28
C LYS A 190 21.94 -7.16 4.25
N LEU A 191 21.42 -6.88 3.05
CA LEU A 191 20.17 -6.14 2.88
C LEU A 191 18.95 -6.96 3.32
N LYS A 192 18.95 -8.28 3.10
CA LYS A 192 17.85 -9.17 3.52
C LYS A 192 17.84 -9.31 5.05
N ALA A 193 19.01 -9.54 5.65
CA ALA A 193 19.17 -9.64 7.09
C ALA A 193 18.79 -8.33 7.81
N ARG A 194 19.31 -7.18 7.36
CA ARG A 194 18.93 -5.87 7.93
C ARG A 194 17.43 -5.63 7.90
N ARG A 195 16.77 -5.98 6.78
CA ARG A 195 15.31 -5.88 6.64
C ARG A 195 14.57 -6.79 7.64
N LEU A 196 15.01 -8.03 7.80
CA LEU A 196 14.41 -8.97 8.75
C LEU A 196 14.56 -8.52 10.20
N MET A 197 15.74 -7.98 10.58
CA MET A 197 15.98 -7.48 11.93
C MET A 197 15.11 -6.26 12.26
N LEU A 198 14.96 -5.32 11.32
CA LEU A 198 14.03 -4.20 11.49
C LEU A 198 12.58 -4.66 11.59
N GLU A 199 12.18 -5.62 10.76
CA GLU A 199 10.84 -6.22 10.82
C GLU A 199 10.61 -6.99 12.13
N TYR A 200 11.65 -7.58 12.71
CA TYR A 200 11.59 -8.21 14.03
C TYR A 200 11.34 -7.16 15.13
N VAL A 201 12.09 -6.06 15.14
CA VAL A 201 11.88 -4.94 16.09
C VAL A 201 10.45 -4.39 15.98
N ASP A 202 9.99 -4.10 14.76
CA ASP A 202 8.64 -3.54 14.54
C ASP A 202 7.51 -4.49 14.99
N ARG A 203 7.71 -5.80 14.84
CA ARG A 203 6.75 -6.83 15.28
C ARG A 203 6.83 -7.15 16.76
N HIS A 204 7.87 -6.67 17.44
CA HIS A 204 8.09 -7.00 18.84
C HIS A 204 6.91 -6.54 19.68
N SER A 205 6.41 -7.42 20.56
CA SER A 205 5.18 -7.17 21.35
C SER A 205 5.29 -5.87 22.17
N PHE A 206 6.46 -5.63 22.77
CA PHE A 206 6.78 -4.40 23.49
C PHE A 206 6.70 -3.15 22.59
N ALA A 207 7.23 -3.21 21.37
CA ALA A 207 7.22 -2.09 20.43
C ALA A 207 5.80 -1.69 20.02
N VAL A 208 5.00 -2.69 19.61
CA VAL A 208 3.59 -2.49 19.24
C VAL A 208 2.78 -1.97 20.43
N LYS A 209 2.98 -2.54 21.63
CA LYS A 209 2.28 -2.10 22.85
C LYS A 209 2.66 -0.67 23.22
N ARG A 210 3.94 -0.30 23.15
CA ARG A 210 4.41 1.07 23.41
C ARG A 210 3.75 2.07 22.46
N LYS A 211 3.75 1.79 21.16
CA LYS A 211 3.06 2.62 20.16
C LYS A 211 1.54 2.67 20.42
N ALA A 212 0.91 1.55 20.80
CA ALA A 212 -0.52 1.51 21.15
C ALA A 212 -0.87 2.41 22.36
N HIS A 213 -0.02 2.46 23.40
CA HIS A 213 -0.21 3.40 24.51
C HIS A 213 -0.14 4.86 24.05
N ILE A 214 0.84 5.21 23.20
CA ILE A 214 0.97 6.57 22.63
C ILE A 214 -0.30 6.92 21.83
N ILE A 215 -0.79 6.00 20.98
CA ILE A 215 -2.00 6.18 20.18
C ILE A 215 -3.21 6.48 21.07
N VAL A 216 -3.48 5.64 22.08
CA VAL A 216 -4.66 5.77 22.95
C VAL A 216 -4.58 7.02 23.82
N ASP A 217 -3.40 7.33 24.36
CA ASP A 217 -3.21 8.51 25.19
C ASP A 217 -3.36 9.81 24.37
N HIS A 218 -2.77 9.87 23.18
CA HIS A 218 -3.00 10.96 22.24
C HIS A 218 -4.48 11.06 21.84
N PHE A 219 -5.12 9.92 21.53
CA PHE A 219 -6.51 9.92 21.09
C PHE A 219 -7.42 10.50 22.16
N THR A 220 -7.33 10.00 23.39
CA THR A 220 -8.18 10.43 24.51
C THR A 220 -7.98 11.90 24.85
N ARG A 221 -6.74 12.39 24.84
CA ARG A 221 -6.42 13.76 25.25
C ARG A 221 -6.66 14.81 24.17
N LYS A 222 -6.31 14.49 22.91
CA LYS A 222 -6.26 15.47 21.81
C LYS A 222 -7.36 15.27 20.77
N THR A 223 -7.80 14.02 20.56
CA THR A 223 -8.75 13.70 19.47
C THR A 223 -10.18 13.50 19.96
N ALA A 224 -10.42 12.77 21.05
CA ALA A 224 -11.74 12.23 21.39
C ALA A 224 -12.82 13.30 21.59
N HIS A 225 -12.46 14.49 22.06
CA HIS A 225 -13.37 15.61 22.29
C HIS A 225 -13.63 16.46 21.03
N LYS A 226 -12.83 16.27 19.96
CA LYS A 226 -13.01 16.98 18.68
C LYS A 226 -14.31 16.57 18.01
N ILE A 227 -14.79 17.43 17.10
CA ILE A 227 -16.03 17.22 16.34
C ILE A 227 -17.22 16.94 17.28
N GLY A 228 -17.40 17.79 18.29
CA GLY A 228 -18.47 17.63 19.29
C GLY A 228 -18.42 16.30 20.04
N GLY A 229 -17.20 15.79 20.30
CA GLY A 229 -17.00 14.51 20.97
C GLY A 229 -17.23 13.29 20.08
N GLN A 230 -17.27 13.41 18.75
CA GLN A 230 -17.52 12.29 17.81
C GLN A 230 -16.31 11.90 16.96
N ALA A 231 -15.18 12.60 17.09
CA ALA A 231 -13.99 12.38 16.26
C ALA A 231 -13.45 10.94 16.31
N LYS A 232 -13.22 10.37 15.14
CA LYS A 232 -12.68 9.02 14.97
C LYS A 232 -11.24 9.06 14.48
N ALA A 233 -10.50 7.98 14.67
CA ALA A 233 -9.13 7.87 14.19
C ALA A 233 -8.83 6.52 13.52
N ILE A 234 -7.87 6.54 12.61
CA ILE A 234 -7.42 5.36 11.86
C ILE A 234 -5.95 5.08 12.13
N VAL A 235 -5.59 3.81 12.29
CA VAL A 235 -4.22 3.33 12.46
C VAL A 235 -3.83 2.57 11.19
N VAL A 236 -2.88 3.11 10.44
CA VAL A 236 -2.42 2.56 9.16
C VAL A 236 -1.15 1.77 9.41
N THR A 237 -1.26 0.45 9.29
CA THR A 237 -0.16 -0.49 9.53
C THR A 237 0.44 -0.99 8.22
N HIS A 238 1.71 -1.34 8.21
CA HIS A 238 2.39 -1.77 6.98
C HIS A 238 2.00 -3.17 6.49
N SER A 239 1.43 -4.03 7.34
CA SER A 239 1.05 -5.40 6.97
C SER A 239 -0.19 -5.89 7.71
N ARG A 240 -0.85 -6.91 7.16
CA ARG A 240 -2.00 -7.57 7.80
C ARG A 240 -1.64 -8.19 9.15
N ALA A 241 -0.40 -8.66 9.31
CA ALA A 241 0.10 -9.15 10.58
C ALA A 241 0.16 -8.03 11.63
N HIS A 242 0.65 -6.84 11.27
CA HIS A 242 0.65 -5.70 12.18
C HIS A 242 -0.77 -5.23 12.50
N ALA A 243 -1.69 -5.26 11.55
CA ALA A 243 -3.09 -4.94 11.84
C ALA A 243 -3.68 -5.83 12.95
N VAL A 244 -3.33 -7.13 12.97
CA VAL A 244 -3.70 -8.05 14.05
C VAL A 244 -3.02 -7.66 15.36
N LEU A 245 -1.71 -7.46 15.37
CA LEU A 245 -0.94 -7.10 16.57
C LEU A 245 -1.43 -5.77 17.20
N TYR A 246 -1.65 -4.74 16.38
CA TYR A 246 -2.18 -3.46 16.86
C TYR A 246 -3.60 -3.58 17.40
N LYS A 247 -4.47 -4.36 16.76
CA LYS A 247 -5.83 -4.58 17.27
C LYS A 247 -5.79 -5.23 18.66
N GLN A 248 -4.96 -6.27 18.83
CA GLN A 248 -4.78 -6.91 20.13
C GLN A 248 -4.21 -5.94 21.19
N ALA A 249 -3.15 -5.20 20.85
CA ALA A 249 -2.52 -4.26 21.75
C ALA A 249 -3.46 -3.10 22.14
N LEU A 250 -4.20 -2.53 21.18
CA LEU A 250 -5.15 -1.46 21.45
C LEU A 250 -6.32 -1.95 22.31
N ASP A 251 -6.87 -3.14 22.06
CA ASP A 251 -7.92 -3.71 22.91
C ASP A 251 -7.44 -3.97 24.34
N GLU A 252 -6.19 -4.39 24.51
CA GLU A 252 -5.57 -4.52 25.82
C GLU A 252 -5.45 -3.16 26.52
N VAL A 253 -4.89 -2.15 25.85
CA VAL A 253 -4.71 -0.80 26.41
C VAL A 253 -6.05 -0.14 26.76
N LEU A 254 -7.09 -0.33 25.94
CA LEU A 254 -8.44 0.18 26.22
C LEU A 254 -9.05 -0.47 27.46
N ARG A 255 -8.86 -1.78 27.66
CA ARG A 255 -9.29 -2.49 28.87
C ARG A 255 -8.51 -2.04 30.09
N GLU A 256 -7.19 -1.94 30.00
CA GLU A 256 -6.32 -1.46 31.08
C GLU A 256 -6.71 -0.05 31.56
N GLN A 257 -7.16 0.82 30.65
CA GLN A 257 -7.57 2.20 30.95
C GLN A 257 -9.08 2.38 31.14
N ASN A 258 -9.87 1.29 31.10
CA ASN A 258 -11.34 1.29 31.23
C ASN A 258 -12.04 2.33 30.32
N LEU A 259 -11.66 2.37 29.05
CA LEU A 259 -12.17 3.36 28.09
C LEU A 259 -13.50 2.91 27.45
N PRO A 260 -14.48 3.82 27.26
CA PRO A 260 -15.84 3.47 26.87
C PRO A 260 -16.04 3.32 25.35
N PHE A 261 -14.98 3.08 24.58
CA PHE A 261 -15.05 2.92 23.13
C PHE A 261 -14.19 1.76 22.67
N GLY A 262 -14.50 1.22 21.49
CA GLY A 262 -13.84 0.08 20.87
C GLY A 262 -13.01 0.42 19.64
N VAL A 263 -12.29 -0.60 19.18
CA VAL A 263 -11.46 -0.62 17.97
C VAL A 263 -12.04 -1.61 16.97
N LEU A 264 -12.08 -1.27 15.70
CA LEU A 264 -12.31 -2.21 14.61
C LEU A 264 -11.01 -2.50 13.86
N VAL A 265 -10.94 -3.61 13.14
CA VAL A 265 -9.83 -3.96 12.25
C VAL A 265 -10.32 -4.33 10.86
N ALA A 266 -9.58 -3.98 9.81
CA ALA A 266 -9.92 -4.32 8.44
C ALA A 266 -8.74 -4.86 7.64
N PHE A 267 -8.86 -6.11 7.19
CA PHE A 267 -7.92 -6.75 6.25
C PHE A 267 -8.60 -7.90 5.48
N SER A 268 -8.00 -8.31 4.37
CA SER A 268 -8.49 -9.44 3.57
C SER A 268 -7.74 -10.74 3.87
N GLY A 269 -8.45 -11.86 3.75
CA GLY A 269 -7.90 -13.20 3.93
C GLY A 269 -7.59 -13.56 5.38
N THR A 270 -6.87 -14.66 5.56
CA THR A 270 -6.44 -15.16 6.87
C THR A 270 -4.99 -14.79 7.14
N VAL A 271 -4.70 -14.41 8.38
CA VAL A 271 -3.35 -14.15 8.91
C VAL A 271 -3.05 -15.21 9.97
N THR A 272 -1.86 -15.79 9.93
CA THR A 272 -1.39 -16.74 10.95
C THR A 272 -0.25 -16.12 11.74
N ILE A 273 -0.36 -16.07 13.06
CA ILE A 273 0.69 -15.61 13.99
C ILE A 273 0.76 -16.64 15.12
N ASN A 274 1.94 -17.18 15.41
CA ASN A 274 2.14 -18.21 16.45
C ASN A 274 1.13 -19.37 16.34
N GLU A 275 0.97 -19.90 15.11
CA GLU A 275 0.02 -20.98 14.76
C GLU A 275 -1.48 -20.64 14.91
N LEU A 276 -1.82 -19.49 15.49
CA LEU A 276 -3.19 -19.00 15.60
C LEU A 276 -3.62 -18.27 14.33
N ARG A 277 -4.86 -18.54 13.90
CA ARG A 277 -5.46 -17.95 12.70
C ARG A 277 -6.40 -16.81 13.05
N TYR A 278 -6.22 -15.70 12.36
CA TYR A 278 -6.98 -14.48 12.53
C TYR A 278 -7.64 -14.06 11.21
N THR A 279 -8.91 -13.68 11.27
CA THR A 279 -9.67 -13.11 10.16
C THR A 279 -10.29 -11.78 10.57
N GLU A 280 -10.75 -10.98 9.60
CA GLU A 280 -11.48 -9.74 9.87
C GLU A 280 -12.73 -10.02 10.74
N GLU A 281 -13.42 -11.14 10.50
CA GLU A 281 -14.60 -11.52 11.27
C GLU A 281 -14.25 -11.95 12.71
N SER A 282 -13.19 -12.75 12.89
CA SER A 282 -12.83 -13.26 14.23
C SER A 282 -12.26 -12.20 15.16
N MET A 283 -11.79 -11.08 14.60
CA MET A 283 -11.11 -10.01 15.33
C MET A 283 -12.02 -8.82 15.65
N ASN A 284 -13.22 -8.77 15.08
CA ASN A 284 -14.20 -7.74 15.33
C ASN A 284 -15.37 -8.30 16.16
N PRO A 285 -16.18 -7.44 16.81
CA PRO A 285 -17.35 -7.90 17.55
C PRO A 285 -18.27 -8.79 16.71
N PRO A 286 -18.90 -9.84 17.29
CA PRO A 286 -19.85 -10.68 16.57
C PRO A 286 -20.97 -9.85 15.91
N GLY A 287 -21.27 -10.15 14.64
CA GLY A 287 -22.31 -9.44 13.89
C GLY A 287 -21.90 -8.07 13.34
N THR A 288 -20.60 -7.72 13.36
CA THR A 288 -20.09 -6.45 12.79
C THR A 288 -20.49 -6.25 11.32
N GLY A 289 -20.52 -7.32 10.52
CA GLY A 289 -20.87 -7.22 9.10
C GLY A 289 -19.88 -6.35 8.31
N ASP A 290 -20.39 -5.37 7.57
CA ASP A 290 -19.55 -4.43 6.82
C ASP A 290 -18.83 -3.46 7.76
N ILE A 291 -17.49 -3.43 7.70
CA ILE A 291 -16.67 -2.62 8.59
C ILE A 291 -16.92 -1.12 8.41
N ALA A 292 -17.20 -0.66 7.19
CA ALA A 292 -17.43 0.77 6.96
C ALA A 292 -18.74 1.22 7.59
N GLU A 293 -19.79 0.39 7.56
CA GLU A 293 -21.04 0.64 8.26
C GLU A 293 -20.87 0.53 9.79
N ALA A 294 -20.23 -0.53 10.28
CA ALA A 294 -19.99 -0.71 11.71
C ALA A 294 -19.17 0.44 12.32
N TYR A 295 -18.23 1.00 11.57
CA TYR A 295 -17.43 2.12 12.01
C TYR A 295 -18.21 3.44 12.10
N LYS A 296 -19.46 3.52 11.62
CA LYS A 296 -20.34 4.67 11.92
C LYS A 296 -20.83 4.67 13.36
N ASN A 297 -20.86 3.51 14.02
CA ASN A 297 -21.28 3.41 15.42
C ASN A 297 -20.41 4.33 16.32
N PRO A 298 -21.00 5.22 17.13
CA PRO A 298 -20.26 6.10 18.05
C PRO A 298 -19.38 5.35 19.06
N ALA A 299 -19.74 4.11 19.41
CA ALA A 299 -18.95 3.25 20.30
C ALA A 299 -17.65 2.75 19.66
N GLN A 300 -17.50 2.81 18.34
CA GLN A 300 -16.28 2.39 17.63
C GLN A 300 -15.48 3.63 17.22
N ARG A 301 -14.34 3.88 17.85
CA ARG A 301 -13.61 5.16 17.68
C ARG A 301 -12.27 5.02 16.98
N LEU A 302 -11.70 3.83 16.99
CA LEU A 302 -10.44 3.51 16.31
C LEU A 302 -10.67 2.46 15.22
N LEU A 303 -9.98 2.58 14.08
CA LEU A 303 -9.98 1.59 13.01
C LEU A 303 -8.54 1.25 12.63
N VAL A 304 -8.15 -0.01 12.72
CA VAL A 304 -6.84 -0.50 12.30
C VAL A 304 -6.93 -1.07 10.89
N VAL A 305 -6.07 -0.60 9.98
CA VAL A 305 -6.05 -1.04 8.58
C VAL A 305 -4.64 -1.43 8.14
N ALA A 306 -4.54 -2.32 7.15
CA ALA A 306 -3.28 -2.61 6.45
C ALA A 306 -3.28 -2.03 5.02
N ASN A 307 -4.11 -2.60 4.14
CA ASN A 307 -4.27 -2.16 2.75
C ASN A 307 -5.73 -1.81 2.40
N LYS A 308 -6.70 -2.24 3.21
CA LYS A 308 -8.10 -1.85 3.03
C LYS A 308 -8.29 -0.37 3.40
N PHE A 309 -9.32 0.25 2.84
CA PHE A 309 -9.74 1.63 3.14
C PHE A 309 -8.70 2.73 2.87
N GLN A 310 -7.61 2.42 2.16
CA GLN A 310 -6.71 3.41 1.56
C GLN A 310 -7.32 4.08 0.31
N THR A 311 -8.28 3.41 -0.34
CA THR A 311 -9.07 3.93 -1.46
C THR A 311 -10.57 3.72 -1.22
N GLY A 312 -11.39 4.68 -1.67
CA GLY A 312 -12.86 4.57 -1.66
C GLY A 312 -13.57 4.59 -0.29
N PHE A 313 -12.85 4.67 0.82
CA PHE A 313 -13.42 4.88 2.15
C PHE A 313 -13.69 6.36 2.39
N ASP A 314 -14.88 6.68 2.90
CA ASP A 314 -15.29 8.04 3.22
C ASP A 314 -15.94 8.07 4.61
N GLN A 315 -15.31 8.78 5.53
CA GLN A 315 -15.78 8.94 6.91
C GLN A 315 -15.55 10.40 7.34
N PRO A 316 -16.58 11.27 7.28
CA PRO A 316 -16.46 12.68 7.65
C PRO A 316 -15.98 12.93 9.09
N LEU A 317 -16.27 12.00 10.01
CA LEU A 317 -15.84 12.09 11.41
C LEU A 317 -14.38 11.66 11.64
N LEU A 318 -13.67 11.20 10.62
CA LEU A 318 -12.26 10.81 10.72
C LEU A 318 -11.39 12.06 10.87
N HIS A 319 -10.76 12.22 12.03
CA HIS A 319 -9.98 13.41 12.39
C HIS A 319 -8.48 13.15 12.46
N THR A 320 -8.09 12.01 13.04
CA THR A 320 -6.68 11.70 13.32
C THR A 320 -6.23 10.44 12.60
N MET A 321 -5.01 10.46 12.06
CA MET A 321 -4.35 9.29 11.49
C MET A 321 -3.07 8.96 12.26
N TYR A 322 -2.91 7.69 12.62
CA TYR A 322 -1.68 7.14 13.16
C TYR A 322 -1.03 6.27 12.09
N VAL A 323 0.22 6.56 11.72
CA VAL A 323 0.91 5.90 10.61
C VAL A 323 2.06 5.05 11.15
N ASP A 324 1.98 3.75 10.93
CA ASP A 324 3.06 2.78 11.18
C ASP A 324 3.35 2.01 9.89
N LYS A 325 3.56 2.78 8.82
CA LYS A 325 3.78 2.30 7.46
C LYS A 325 4.65 3.29 6.71
N LYS A 326 5.63 2.79 5.96
CA LYS A 326 6.39 3.64 5.04
C LYS A 326 5.44 4.20 3.97
N LEU A 327 5.31 5.51 3.92
CA LEU A 327 4.53 6.24 2.93
C LEU A 327 5.49 6.98 1.99
N GLY A 328 5.14 7.01 0.70
CA GLY A 328 5.94 7.70 -0.30
C GLY A 328 5.18 7.87 -1.62
N GLY A 329 5.47 8.97 -2.30
CA GLY A 329 4.82 9.37 -3.55
C GLY A 329 3.29 9.37 -3.43
N VAL A 330 2.62 8.89 -4.48
CA VAL A 330 1.15 8.82 -4.56
C VAL A 330 0.51 8.13 -3.36
N ALA A 331 1.15 7.10 -2.79
CA ALA A 331 0.57 6.38 -1.65
C ALA A 331 0.45 7.24 -0.39
N ALA A 332 1.39 8.19 -0.18
CA ALA A 332 1.32 9.14 0.93
C ALA A 332 0.11 10.07 0.76
N VAL A 333 -0.03 10.68 -0.41
CA VAL A 333 -1.13 11.59 -0.75
C VAL A 333 -2.48 10.90 -0.56
N GLN A 334 -2.65 9.70 -1.13
CA GLN A 334 -3.91 8.96 -1.06
C GLN A 334 -4.30 8.52 0.34
N THR A 335 -3.30 8.16 1.15
CA THR A 335 -3.53 7.69 2.52
C THR A 335 -3.88 8.86 3.42
N LEU A 336 -3.04 9.90 3.45
CA LEU A 336 -3.22 11.05 4.33
C LEU A 336 -4.43 11.91 3.94
N SER A 337 -4.72 12.05 2.64
CA SER A 337 -5.91 12.79 2.14
C SER A 337 -7.23 12.19 2.62
N ARG A 338 -7.26 11.00 3.22
CA ARG A 338 -8.49 10.48 3.86
C ARG A 338 -8.96 11.35 5.02
N LEU A 339 -8.07 12.14 5.62
CA LEU A 339 -8.42 13.09 6.66
C LEU A 339 -9.04 14.38 6.12
N ASN A 340 -8.87 14.71 4.84
CA ASN A 340 -9.13 16.06 4.31
C ASN A 340 -10.61 16.45 4.19
N ARG A 341 -11.54 15.53 4.48
CA ARG A 341 -12.98 15.79 4.40
C ARG A 341 -13.42 16.82 5.43
N VAL A 342 -14.10 17.86 4.99
CA VAL A 342 -14.74 18.85 5.87
C VAL A 342 -16.00 18.26 6.52
N PHE A 343 -16.29 18.70 7.74
CA PHE A 343 -17.58 18.45 8.40
C PHE A 343 -18.04 19.70 9.15
N PRO A 344 -18.51 20.73 8.42
CA PRO A 344 -18.87 22.00 9.03
C PRO A 344 -20.11 21.88 9.93
N PRO A 345 -20.19 22.65 11.04
CA PRO A 345 -19.16 23.57 11.55
C PRO A 345 -18.14 22.89 12.48
N LEU A 346 -18.22 21.57 12.69
CA LEU A 346 -17.57 20.91 13.82
C LEU A 346 -16.13 20.43 13.56
N LYS A 347 -15.78 20.12 12.32
CA LYS A 347 -14.43 19.70 11.95
C LYS A 347 -13.71 20.83 11.21
N GLN A 348 -12.71 21.38 11.87
CA GLN A 348 -11.92 22.53 11.40
C GLN A 348 -10.44 22.18 11.19
N ASP A 349 -9.98 21.08 11.76
CA ASP A 349 -8.60 20.62 11.72
C ASP A 349 -8.50 19.10 11.55
N THR A 350 -7.28 18.63 11.31
CA THR A 350 -6.91 17.21 11.25
C THR A 350 -5.56 17.01 11.91
N MET A 351 -5.21 15.77 12.30
CA MET A 351 -3.91 15.47 12.92
C MET A 351 -3.31 14.18 12.38
N VAL A 352 -1.98 14.17 12.22
CA VAL A 352 -1.22 12.97 11.85
C VAL A 352 -0.11 12.73 12.86
N LEU A 353 -0.03 11.50 13.37
CA LEU A 353 1.11 11.00 14.13
C LEU A 353 1.77 9.88 13.32
N ASP A 354 3.02 10.08 12.90
CA ASP A 354 3.75 9.14 12.04
C ASP A 354 4.95 8.53 12.79
N PHE A 355 4.97 7.20 12.91
CA PHE A 355 6.02 6.44 13.60
C PHE A 355 7.17 6.00 12.68
N VAL A 356 7.12 6.31 11.38
CA VAL A 356 7.98 5.70 10.36
C VAL A 356 8.56 6.72 9.36
N ASN A 357 7.83 7.77 9.03
CA ASN A 357 8.21 8.71 7.98
C ASN A 357 8.73 10.03 8.55
N GLU A 358 9.72 10.59 7.87
CA GLU A 358 10.24 11.94 8.13
C GLU A 358 9.38 12.97 7.39
N GLN A 359 9.28 14.20 7.92
CA GLN A 359 8.45 15.24 7.34
C GLN A 359 8.88 15.60 5.92
N GLU A 360 10.19 15.58 5.64
CA GLU A 360 10.80 15.91 4.35
C GLU A 360 10.38 14.90 3.26
N ALA A 361 10.30 13.61 3.60
CA ALA A 361 9.85 12.57 2.68
C ALA A 361 8.35 12.71 2.34
N ILE A 362 7.55 13.15 3.31
CA ILE A 362 6.12 13.41 3.12
C ILE A 362 5.90 14.68 2.32
N GLN A 363 6.64 15.75 2.61
CA GLN A 363 6.66 16.99 1.84
C GLN A 363 6.94 16.72 0.36
N ALA A 364 8.03 16.01 0.06
CA ALA A 364 8.40 15.64 -1.29
C ALA A 364 7.30 14.84 -2.00
N SER A 365 6.58 13.99 -1.27
CA SER A 365 5.48 13.20 -1.83
C SER A 365 4.24 14.04 -2.17
N PHE A 366 4.03 15.17 -1.51
CA PHE A 366 2.89 16.07 -1.72
C PHE A 366 3.19 17.19 -2.72
N GLN A 367 4.46 17.61 -2.82
CA GLN A 367 4.86 18.78 -3.62
C GLN A 367 4.39 18.67 -5.08
N ASP A 368 4.57 17.51 -5.70
CA ASP A 368 4.19 17.26 -7.10
C ASP A 368 2.68 17.43 -7.40
N TYR A 369 1.83 17.38 -6.37
CA TYR A 369 0.36 17.39 -6.48
C TYR A 369 -0.29 18.65 -5.91
N TYR A 370 0.50 19.57 -5.35
CA TYR A 370 -0.04 20.71 -4.62
C TYR A 370 -0.63 21.79 -5.52
N GLN A 371 0.09 22.16 -6.59
CA GLN A 371 -0.32 23.17 -7.56
C GLN A 371 -0.69 22.53 -8.90
N LYS A 372 0.04 22.81 -10.00
CA LYS A 372 -0.15 22.11 -11.27
C LYS A 372 0.69 20.86 -11.31
N THR A 373 0.22 19.85 -12.04
CA THR A 373 1.02 18.66 -12.32
C THR A 373 1.07 18.48 -13.83
N GLU A 374 2.24 18.72 -14.40
CA GLU A 374 2.49 18.57 -15.83
C GLU A 374 3.45 17.41 -16.07
N LEU A 375 3.31 16.74 -17.22
CA LEU A 375 4.25 15.71 -17.63
C LEU A 375 5.25 16.32 -18.61
N GLU A 376 6.54 16.20 -18.31
CA GLU A 376 7.60 16.48 -19.28
C GLU A 376 8.08 15.19 -19.96
N GLY A 377 8.09 15.22 -21.30
CA GLY A 377 8.48 14.09 -22.14
C GLY A 377 7.36 13.12 -22.49
N VAL A 378 7.64 12.24 -23.46
CA VAL A 378 6.74 11.18 -23.93
C VAL A 378 7.42 9.84 -23.82
N THR A 379 6.64 8.77 -23.66
CA THR A 379 7.16 7.41 -23.72
C THR A 379 7.67 7.13 -25.13
N ASP A 380 8.97 6.85 -25.29
CA ASP A 380 9.55 6.49 -26.57
C ASP A 380 9.17 5.05 -26.96
N PRO A 381 8.39 4.84 -28.05
CA PRO A 381 8.03 3.50 -28.52
C PRO A 381 9.26 2.66 -28.90
N ASN A 382 10.40 3.28 -29.23
CA ASN A 382 11.61 2.56 -29.60
C ASN A 382 12.15 1.66 -28.49
N LYS A 383 11.84 1.96 -27.23
CA LYS A 383 12.21 1.13 -26.08
C LYS A 383 11.63 -0.28 -26.15
N LEU A 384 10.50 -0.47 -26.83
CA LEU A 384 9.93 -1.81 -27.06
C LEU A 384 10.82 -2.66 -27.97
N TYR A 385 11.41 -2.09 -29.01
CA TYR A 385 12.31 -2.83 -29.90
C TYR A 385 13.60 -3.20 -29.17
N ASN A 386 14.14 -2.29 -28.34
CA ASN A 386 15.31 -2.59 -27.51
C ASN A 386 15.04 -3.76 -26.55
N LEU A 387 13.90 -3.74 -25.86
CA LEU A 387 13.47 -4.83 -24.97
C LEU A 387 13.28 -6.16 -25.70
N LYS A 388 12.59 -6.13 -26.85
CA LYS A 388 12.41 -7.31 -27.71
C LYS A 388 13.76 -7.87 -28.13
N TYR A 389 14.66 -7.02 -28.61
CA TYR A 389 16.01 -7.40 -29.00
C TYR A 389 16.78 -8.01 -27.82
N THR A 390 16.75 -7.40 -26.64
CA THR A 390 17.38 -7.95 -25.43
C THR A 390 16.86 -9.36 -25.14
N LEU A 391 15.54 -9.59 -25.19
CA LEU A 391 14.95 -10.90 -24.95
C LEU A 391 15.34 -11.94 -26.01
N GLU A 392 15.45 -11.53 -27.27
CA GLU A 392 15.92 -12.38 -28.37
C GLU A 392 17.39 -12.79 -28.21
N GLN A 393 18.25 -11.87 -27.76
CA GLN A 393 19.67 -12.12 -27.50
C GLN A 393 19.93 -13.05 -26.30
N MET A 394 18.93 -13.26 -25.44
CA MET A 394 19.05 -14.24 -24.35
C MET A 394 18.87 -15.68 -24.82
N HIS A 395 18.45 -15.90 -26.07
CA HIS A 395 18.32 -17.21 -26.71
C HIS A 395 17.47 -18.22 -25.90
N VAL A 396 16.44 -17.74 -25.20
CA VAL A 396 15.47 -18.59 -24.49
C VAL A 396 14.41 -19.16 -25.44
N PHE A 397 14.13 -18.46 -26.54
CA PHE A 397 13.21 -18.84 -27.61
C PHE A 397 13.81 -18.42 -28.95
N THR A 398 13.28 -18.94 -30.05
CA THR A 398 13.67 -18.53 -31.41
C THR A 398 12.55 -17.77 -32.13
N LEU A 399 12.85 -17.15 -33.28
CA LEU A 399 11.84 -16.48 -34.10
C LEU A 399 10.83 -17.48 -34.68
N GLU A 400 11.28 -18.72 -34.95
CA GLU A 400 10.41 -19.82 -35.37
C GLU A 400 9.43 -20.22 -34.27
N ASP A 401 9.83 -20.20 -32.99
CA ASP A 401 8.90 -20.42 -31.88
C ASP A 401 7.79 -19.37 -31.88
N VAL A 402 8.13 -18.10 -32.07
CA VAL A 402 7.14 -17.01 -32.14
C VAL A 402 6.20 -17.21 -33.33
N ALA A 403 6.72 -17.57 -34.51
CA ALA A 403 5.91 -17.85 -35.69
C ALA A 403 4.97 -19.06 -35.50
N ALA A 404 5.48 -20.16 -34.94
CA ALA A 404 4.71 -21.35 -34.63
C ALA A 404 3.60 -21.06 -33.60
N PHE A 405 3.91 -20.27 -32.58
CA PHE A 405 2.93 -19.80 -31.61
C PHE A 405 1.80 -19.02 -32.29
N VAL A 406 2.14 -18.06 -33.15
CA VAL A 406 1.14 -17.22 -33.84
C VAL A 406 0.20 -18.07 -34.69
N ASP A 407 0.71 -19.06 -35.44
CA ASP A 407 -0.13 -19.99 -36.20
C ASP A 407 -1.08 -20.81 -35.30
N LEU A 408 -0.56 -21.35 -34.19
CA LEU A 408 -1.37 -22.11 -33.24
C LEU A 408 -2.46 -21.23 -32.59
N PHE A 409 -2.10 -20.01 -32.19
CA PHE A 409 -2.96 -19.14 -31.40
C PHE A 409 -3.98 -18.37 -32.24
N ILE A 410 -3.58 -17.84 -33.40
CA ILE A 410 -4.43 -17.03 -34.27
C ILE A 410 -5.13 -17.90 -35.31
N SER A 411 -4.39 -18.65 -36.13
CA SER A 411 -4.95 -19.45 -37.23
C SER A 411 -5.78 -20.61 -36.70
N LYS A 412 -5.20 -21.40 -35.80
CA LYS A 412 -5.82 -22.63 -35.28
C LYS A 412 -6.67 -22.41 -34.02
N LYS A 413 -6.68 -21.18 -33.48
CA LYS A 413 -7.46 -20.77 -32.30
C LYS A 413 -7.30 -21.73 -31.10
N VAL A 414 -6.09 -22.26 -30.91
CA VAL A 414 -5.79 -23.18 -29.81
C VAL A 414 -5.92 -22.42 -28.49
N THR A 415 -6.65 -22.99 -27.53
CA THR A 415 -6.87 -22.34 -26.23
C THR A 415 -5.57 -22.23 -25.44
N SER A 416 -5.51 -21.27 -24.52
CA SER A 416 -4.31 -21.02 -23.71
C SER A 416 -3.88 -22.25 -22.89
N GLU A 417 -4.82 -23.08 -22.43
CA GLU A 417 -4.48 -24.33 -21.71
C GLU A 417 -3.78 -25.34 -22.61
N ARG A 418 -4.21 -25.45 -23.88
CA ARG A 418 -3.64 -26.40 -24.84
C ARG A 418 -2.28 -25.96 -25.40
N LEU A 419 -1.93 -24.69 -25.23
CA LEU A 419 -0.60 -24.15 -25.54
C LEU A 419 0.42 -24.40 -24.42
N GLN A 420 0.00 -24.92 -23.27
CA GLN A 420 0.92 -25.18 -22.16
C GLN A 420 2.10 -26.08 -22.54
N PRO A 421 1.93 -27.22 -23.25
CA PRO A 421 3.05 -28.07 -23.65
C PRO A 421 4.07 -27.35 -24.56
N PHE A 422 3.58 -26.46 -25.44
CA PHE A 422 4.43 -25.66 -26.32
C PHE A 422 5.36 -24.74 -25.50
N PHE A 423 4.81 -23.99 -24.55
CA PHE A 423 5.63 -23.13 -23.70
C PHE A 423 6.52 -23.91 -22.72
N GLN A 424 6.07 -25.08 -22.23
CA GLN A 424 6.90 -25.93 -21.39
C GLN A 424 8.14 -26.43 -22.15
N HIS A 425 8.01 -26.72 -23.45
CA HIS A 425 9.17 -27.05 -24.27
C HIS A 425 10.21 -25.91 -24.25
N ILE A 426 9.80 -24.67 -24.55
CA ILE A 426 10.67 -23.46 -24.51
C ILE A 426 11.29 -23.27 -23.12
N VAL A 427 10.51 -23.52 -22.06
CA VAL A 427 11.02 -23.42 -20.68
C VAL A 427 12.11 -24.47 -20.42
N ILE A 428 11.96 -25.70 -20.90
CA ILE A 428 12.92 -26.78 -20.68
C ILE A 428 14.16 -26.64 -21.56
N THR A 429 13.99 -26.30 -22.84
CA THR A 429 15.07 -26.28 -23.83
C THR A 429 15.85 -24.98 -23.84
N GLY A 430 15.20 -23.85 -23.54
CA GLY A 430 15.83 -22.53 -23.51
C GLY A 430 16.01 -22.00 -22.09
N TYR A 431 14.92 -21.74 -21.38
CA TYR A 431 14.97 -21.03 -20.10
C TYR A 431 15.73 -21.81 -19.01
N ALA A 432 15.51 -23.12 -18.90
CA ALA A 432 16.14 -23.95 -17.89
C ALA A 432 17.67 -24.05 -18.07
N GLN A 433 18.17 -23.85 -19.30
CA GLN A 433 19.59 -23.88 -19.64
C GLN A 433 20.32 -22.57 -19.29
N GLN A 434 19.58 -21.50 -18.96
CA GLN A 434 20.16 -20.22 -18.55
C GLN A 434 20.75 -20.29 -17.14
N SER A 435 21.72 -19.41 -16.87
CA SER A 435 22.21 -19.18 -15.50
C SER A 435 21.09 -18.66 -14.58
N PRO A 436 21.17 -18.87 -13.26
CA PRO A 436 20.19 -18.32 -12.31
C PRO A 436 19.98 -16.81 -12.45
N GLU A 437 21.06 -16.06 -12.74
CA GLU A 437 21.02 -14.62 -12.99
C GLU A 437 20.21 -14.29 -14.24
N ASN A 438 20.48 -15.00 -15.34
CA ASN A 438 19.79 -14.80 -16.61
C ASN A 438 18.32 -15.23 -16.54
N LYS A 439 17.98 -16.27 -15.75
CA LYS A 439 16.60 -16.70 -15.52
C LYS A 439 15.74 -15.58 -14.92
N ASP A 440 16.20 -15.00 -13.81
CA ASP A 440 15.46 -13.92 -13.16
C ASP A 440 15.42 -12.65 -14.02
N MET A 441 16.53 -12.32 -14.70
CA MET A 441 16.59 -11.20 -15.65
C MET A 441 15.60 -11.39 -16.80
N PHE A 442 15.62 -12.54 -17.48
CA PHE A 442 14.71 -12.86 -18.59
C PHE A 442 13.25 -12.72 -18.16
N ARG A 443 12.89 -13.28 -17.00
CA ARG A 443 11.55 -13.20 -16.44
C ARG A 443 11.14 -11.76 -16.17
N LYS A 444 12.01 -10.95 -15.57
CA LYS A 444 11.77 -9.52 -15.28
C LYS A 444 11.60 -8.70 -16.55
N GLU A 445 12.50 -8.85 -17.53
CA GLU A 445 12.44 -8.14 -18.80
C GLU A 445 11.24 -8.57 -19.65
N THR A 446 10.86 -9.86 -19.66
CA THR A 446 9.63 -10.34 -20.32
C THR A 446 8.40 -9.68 -19.70
N ALA A 447 8.34 -9.67 -18.36
CA ALA A 447 7.24 -9.00 -17.65
C ALA A 447 7.23 -7.49 -17.90
N ARG A 448 8.40 -6.86 -18.03
CA ARG A 448 8.56 -5.43 -18.36
C ARG A 448 8.06 -5.14 -19.77
N TYR A 449 8.46 -5.92 -20.77
CA TYR A 449 7.97 -5.82 -22.15
C TYR A 449 6.44 -5.91 -22.21
N VAL A 450 5.84 -6.91 -21.56
CA VAL A 450 4.36 -7.06 -21.52
C VAL A 450 3.68 -5.83 -20.90
N ARG A 451 4.24 -5.27 -19.81
CA ARG A 451 3.70 -4.05 -19.19
C ARG A 451 3.85 -2.82 -20.08
N GLN A 452 5.01 -2.66 -20.74
CA GLN A 452 5.28 -1.50 -21.58
C GLN A 452 4.45 -1.55 -22.87
N TYR A 453 4.35 -2.70 -23.52
CA TYR A 453 3.52 -2.87 -24.71
C TYR A 453 2.04 -2.59 -24.43
N ASN A 454 1.51 -3.07 -23.30
CA ASN A 454 0.13 -2.79 -22.89
C ASN A 454 -0.19 -1.30 -22.78
N PHE A 455 0.81 -0.48 -22.44
CA PHE A 455 0.67 0.97 -22.37
C PHE A 455 0.86 1.61 -23.75
N VAL A 456 1.99 1.31 -24.41
CA VAL A 456 2.39 1.93 -25.69
C VAL A 456 1.37 1.63 -26.80
N SER A 457 0.80 0.41 -26.85
CA SER A 457 -0.25 0.05 -27.83
C SER A 457 -1.54 0.88 -27.73
N GLN A 458 -1.76 1.62 -26.63
CA GLN A 458 -2.91 2.52 -26.48
C GLN A 458 -2.65 3.94 -27.01
N ILE A 459 -1.38 4.33 -27.13
CA ILE A 459 -0.95 5.67 -27.56
C ILE A 459 -0.36 5.69 -28.98
N MET A 460 0.12 4.55 -29.49
CA MET A 460 0.60 4.42 -30.87
C MET A 460 -0.49 4.80 -31.87
N THR A 461 -0.10 5.55 -32.89
CA THR A 461 -0.94 5.94 -34.03
C THR A 461 -0.72 5.05 -35.26
N PHE A 462 0.22 4.11 -35.20
CA PHE A 462 0.56 3.21 -36.30
C PHE A 462 0.39 1.75 -35.86
N THR A 463 0.23 0.86 -36.83
CA THR A 463 0.19 -0.60 -36.67
C THR A 463 1.58 -1.19 -36.89
N ASP A 464 1.94 -2.15 -36.03
CA ASP A 464 3.12 -3.01 -36.17
C ASP A 464 2.72 -4.39 -35.63
N THR A 465 2.39 -5.30 -36.55
CA THR A 465 1.94 -6.64 -36.23
C THR A 465 3.05 -7.48 -35.62
N ALA A 466 4.32 -7.23 -35.94
CA ALA A 466 5.44 -7.97 -35.37
C ALA A 466 5.56 -7.73 -33.86
N LEU A 467 5.31 -6.51 -33.40
CA LEU A 467 5.23 -6.22 -31.96
C LEU A 467 4.00 -6.86 -31.30
N GLU A 468 2.82 -6.87 -31.94
CA GLU A 468 1.63 -7.56 -31.38
C GLU A 468 1.86 -9.08 -31.29
N LYS A 469 2.45 -9.71 -32.31
CA LYS A 469 2.85 -11.13 -32.30
C LYS A 469 3.72 -11.45 -31.09
N PHE A 470 4.79 -10.67 -30.91
CA PHE A 470 5.72 -10.89 -29.81
C PHE A 470 5.09 -10.61 -28.44
N TYR A 471 4.23 -9.60 -28.33
CA TYR A 471 3.46 -9.36 -27.10
C TYR A 471 2.56 -10.53 -26.70
N LEU A 472 1.79 -11.08 -27.64
CA LEU A 472 0.90 -12.21 -27.36
C LEU A 472 1.70 -13.43 -26.87
N PHE A 473 2.85 -13.69 -27.52
CA PHE A 473 3.79 -14.73 -27.12
C PHE A 473 4.36 -14.48 -25.72
N ALA A 474 4.98 -13.32 -25.48
CA ALA A 474 5.61 -12.95 -24.22
C ALA A 474 4.63 -12.96 -23.04
N LYS A 475 3.39 -12.54 -23.26
CA LYS A 475 2.32 -12.53 -22.27
C LYS A 475 1.96 -13.92 -21.76
N LEU A 476 1.95 -14.92 -22.63
CA LEU A 476 1.68 -16.30 -22.21
C LEU A 476 2.94 -16.96 -21.66
N LEU A 477 4.10 -16.72 -22.27
CA LEU A 477 5.39 -17.23 -21.80
C LEU A 477 5.68 -16.83 -20.36
N VAL A 478 5.52 -15.54 -20.00
CA VAL A 478 5.84 -15.04 -18.65
C VAL A 478 5.06 -15.75 -17.53
N ARG A 479 3.87 -16.29 -17.84
CA ARG A 479 3.04 -17.05 -16.89
C ARG A 479 3.52 -18.48 -16.69
N GLN A 480 4.33 -18.99 -17.61
CA GLN A 480 4.91 -20.34 -17.60
C GLN A 480 6.32 -20.36 -17.02
N LEU A 481 6.99 -19.20 -16.94
CA LEU A 481 8.31 -19.08 -16.34
C LEU A 481 8.25 -19.37 -14.83
N PRO A 482 9.08 -20.29 -14.31
CA PRO A 482 9.09 -20.60 -12.89
C PRO A 482 9.55 -19.38 -12.07
N TYR A 483 8.87 -19.16 -10.95
CA TYR A 483 9.25 -18.14 -9.97
C TYR A 483 10.01 -18.81 -8.83
N GLU A 484 11.31 -18.55 -8.75
CA GLU A 484 12.09 -18.90 -7.58
C GLU A 484 11.76 -17.92 -6.44
N LYS A 485 11.09 -18.43 -5.41
CA LYS A 485 10.94 -17.67 -4.16
C LYS A 485 12.32 -17.54 -3.55
N GLN A 486 12.88 -16.34 -3.55
CA GLN A 486 14.06 -16.06 -2.74
C GLN A 486 13.73 -16.39 -1.28
N THR A 487 14.48 -17.32 -0.70
CA THR A 487 14.36 -17.68 0.71
C THR A 487 14.98 -16.57 1.54
N LEU A 488 14.18 -15.94 2.40
CA LEU A 488 14.70 -15.01 3.40
C LEU A 488 15.47 -15.82 4.46
N PRO A 489 16.62 -15.33 4.97
CA PRO A 489 17.38 -16.02 6.01
C PRO A 489 16.67 -15.84 7.37
N LEU A 490 15.52 -16.50 7.55
CA LEU A 490 14.65 -16.34 8.73
C LEU A 490 15.35 -16.72 10.03
N GLU A 491 16.33 -17.62 9.97
CA GLU A 491 17.23 -17.98 11.07
C GLU A 491 17.91 -16.77 11.73
N VAL A 492 18.11 -15.67 11.01
CA VAL A 492 18.69 -14.42 11.56
C VAL A 492 17.85 -13.88 12.70
N VAL A 493 16.52 -14.01 12.63
CA VAL A 493 15.59 -13.54 13.67
C VAL A 493 15.67 -14.41 14.92
N GLU A 494 16.03 -15.68 14.78
CA GLU A 494 16.21 -16.59 15.93
C GLU A 494 17.51 -16.27 16.69
N MET A 495 18.49 -15.65 16.03
CA MET A 495 19.82 -15.34 16.58
C MET A 495 19.89 -14.02 17.35
N ILE A 496 18.89 -13.15 17.23
CA ILE A 496 18.87 -11.84 17.90
C ILE A 496 17.74 -11.74 18.93
N ASP A 497 17.90 -10.79 19.85
CA ASP A 497 16.86 -10.32 20.78
C ASP A 497 16.87 -8.80 20.85
N MET A 498 15.75 -8.19 21.28
CA MET A 498 15.65 -6.74 21.48
C MET A 498 15.79 -6.42 22.96
N ASP A 499 16.92 -5.82 23.34
CA ASP A 499 17.22 -5.46 24.74
C ASP A 499 16.52 -4.16 25.12
N LYS A 500 16.60 -3.15 24.25
CA LYS A 500 16.06 -1.81 24.52
C LYS A 500 15.18 -1.32 23.39
N PHE A 501 14.17 -0.55 23.75
CA PHE A 501 13.27 0.08 22.80
C PHE A 501 12.70 1.38 23.36
N ARG A 502 12.77 2.44 22.57
CA ARG A 502 12.20 3.75 22.87
C ARG A 502 11.59 4.36 21.62
N VAL A 503 10.47 5.04 21.80
CA VAL A 503 9.85 5.87 20.76
C VAL A 503 9.69 7.26 21.35
N GLN A 504 10.16 8.27 20.62
CA GLN A 504 10.08 9.68 21.04
C GLN A 504 9.66 10.57 19.89
N GLU A 505 8.94 11.64 20.22
CA GLU A 505 8.60 12.70 19.27
C GLU A 505 9.89 13.32 18.73
N GLU A 506 9.98 13.48 17.41
CA GLU A 506 11.14 14.03 16.72
C GLU A 506 10.83 15.43 16.17
N GLN A 507 9.81 15.54 15.31
CA GLN A 507 9.34 16.81 14.78
C GLN A 507 7.85 16.96 15.01
N ASN A 508 7.40 18.19 15.23
CA ASN A 508 5.99 18.50 15.40
C ASN A 508 5.69 19.85 14.75
N GLY A 509 4.64 19.89 13.94
CA GLY A 509 4.14 21.12 13.36
C GLY A 509 3.68 20.96 11.94
N ARG A 510 3.59 22.10 11.25
CA ARG A 510 3.13 22.18 9.88
C ARG A 510 4.24 21.81 8.90
N ILE A 511 3.95 20.92 7.95
CA ILE A 511 4.78 20.72 6.77
C ILE A 511 4.36 21.77 5.73
N THR A 512 5.31 22.56 5.25
CA THR A 512 5.05 23.64 4.28
C THR A 512 5.36 23.16 2.87
N LEU A 513 4.43 23.41 1.95
CA LEU A 513 4.59 23.15 0.52
C LEU A 513 4.85 24.46 -0.22
N ALA A 514 5.76 24.43 -1.19
CA ALA A 514 6.05 25.59 -2.03
C ALA A 514 4.92 25.83 -3.04
N GLU A 515 4.62 27.09 -3.36
CA GLU A 515 3.72 27.47 -4.46
C GLU A 515 4.43 27.35 -5.81
N GLU A 516 4.90 26.13 -6.11
CA GLU A 516 5.56 25.78 -7.35
C GLU A 516 4.77 24.70 -8.09
N ASP A 517 4.74 24.80 -9.42
CA ASP A 517 4.14 23.78 -10.28
C ASP A 517 4.97 22.50 -10.20
N GLY A 518 4.32 21.36 -9.94
CA GLY A 518 4.93 20.04 -9.95
C GLY A 518 5.17 19.54 -11.37
N MET A 519 6.35 18.98 -11.61
CA MET A 519 6.68 18.30 -12.85
C MET A 519 6.85 16.81 -12.61
N LEU A 520 6.05 16.01 -13.30
CA LEU A 520 6.31 14.59 -13.43
C LEU A 520 7.26 14.40 -14.59
N GLU A 521 8.41 13.81 -14.33
CA GLU A 521 9.26 13.30 -15.39
C GLU A 521 8.66 11.99 -15.92
N SER A 522 8.67 11.83 -17.24
CA SER A 522 8.39 10.53 -17.84
C SER A 522 9.36 9.51 -17.25
N THR A 523 8.84 8.50 -16.56
CA THR A 523 9.68 7.41 -16.04
C THR A 523 10.17 6.62 -17.24
N GLY A 524 11.26 7.06 -17.86
CA GLY A 524 12.08 6.19 -18.68
C GLY A 524 12.44 5.02 -17.78
N ASP A 525 11.86 3.87 -18.04
CA ASP A 525 12.12 2.63 -17.29
C ASP A 525 13.54 2.12 -17.57
N ASP A 526 14.54 3.01 -17.65
CA ASP A 526 15.93 2.77 -18.08
C ASP A 526 16.77 2.19 -16.94
N GLY A 527 16.11 1.47 -16.03
CA GLY A 527 16.73 0.88 -14.86
C GLY A 527 17.31 -0.50 -15.14
N HIS A 528 18.35 -0.59 -15.96
CA HIS A 528 19.36 -1.63 -15.74
C HIS A 528 20.05 -1.36 -14.39
N ARG A 529 19.39 -1.70 -13.28
CA ARG A 529 20.11 -2.02 -12.05
C ARG A 529 20.59 -3.44 -12.21
N GLY A 530 21.75 -3.59 -12.84
CA GLY A 530 22.54 -4.80 -12.77
C GLY A 530 22.57 -5.27 -11.33
N LYS A 531 22.36 -6.57 -11.12
CA LYS A 531 22.42 -7.20 -9.82
C LYS A 531 23.81 -6.87 -9.25
N LYS A 532 23.90 -5.90 -8.32
CA LYS A 532 25.07 -5.84 -7.44
C LYS A 532 25.11 -7.20 -6.77
N GLU A 533 26.26 -7.87 -6.79
CA GLU A 533 26.46 -9.09 -6.01
C GLU A 533 25.86 -8.87 -4.63
N GLU A 534 25.09 -9.85 -4.16
CA GLU A 534 24.42 -9.78 -2.86
C GLU A 534 25.53 -9.71 -1.79
N GLU A 535 25.85 -8.49 -1.37
CA GLU A 535 26.89 -8.19 -0.39
C GLU A 535 26.58 -9.01 0.87
N LYS A 536 27.44 -9.98 1.17
CA LYS A 536 27.35 -10.75 2.39
C LYS A 536 28.06 -10.01 3.52
N GLU A 537 27.48 -10.07 4.70
CA GLU A 537 28.05 -9.46 5.90
C GLU A 537 27.76 -10.34 7.12
N LYS A 538 28.65 -10.29 8.11
CA LYS A 538 28.49 -11.03 9.37
C LYS A 538 27.33 -10.47 10.17
N ILE A 539 26.54 -11.35 10.78
CA ILE A 539 25.38 -10.96 11.61
C ILE A 539 25.78 -9.93 12.67
N LYS A 540 26.89 -10.14 13.36
CA LYS A 540 27.43 -9.22 14.37
C LYS A 540 27.64 -7.79 13.85
N LEU A 541 28.19 -7.64 12.65
CA LEU A 541 28.43 -6.32 12.04
C LEU A 541 27.10 -5.64 11.63
N ILE A 542 26.12 -6.43 11.21
CA ILE A 542 24.78 -5.91 10.87
C ILE A 542 24.08 -5.41 12.14
N VAL A 543 24.15 -6.17 13.25
CA VAL A 543 23.60 -5.77 14.55
C VAL A 543 24.29 -4.50 15.05
N GLN A 544 25.61 -4.44 15.00
CA GLN A 544 26.37 -3.25 15.39
C GLN A 544 25.94 -2.01 14.60
N LYS A 545 25.86 -2.11 13.28
CA LYS A 545 25.41 -0.99 12.43
C LYS A 545 23.97 -0.58 12.71
N LEU A 546 23.07 -1.52 13.02
CA LEU A 546 21.71 -1.18 13.41
C LEU A 546 21.66 -0.46 14.76
N ASN A 547 22.48 -0.87 15.73
CA ASN A 547 22.57 -0.17 17.01
C ASN A 547 23.26 1.20 16.86
N GLU A 548 24.15 1.38 15.90
CA GLU A 548 24.70 2.71 15.55
C GLU A 548 23.64 3.60 14.89
N ASP A 549 22.85 3.06 13.95
CA ASP A 549 21.79 3.77 13.24
C ASP A 549 20.59 4.14 14.15
N TYR A 550 20.23 3.27 15.10
CA TYR A 550 18.99 3.34 15.90
C TYR A 550 19.21 3.36 17.42
N GLY A 551 20.45 3.30 17.89
CA GLY A 551 20.75 3.36 19.33
C GLY A 551 20.58 4.75 19.94
N LEU A 552 20.51 4.78 21.27
CA LEU A 552 20.62 5.97 22.11
C LEU A 552 21.68 5.73 23.19
N GLU A 553 22.21 6.79 23.78
CA GLU A 553 22.84 6.70 25.11
C GLU A 553 21.72 6.41 26.14
N PHE A 554 21.43 5.12 26.38
CA PHE A 554 20.37 4.67 27.29
C PHE A 554 20.72 4.78 28.79
N ASP A 555 21.87 5.38 29.13
CA ASP A 555 22.53 5.15 30.43
C ASP A 555 21.79 5.69 31.67
N GLU A 556 21.07 6.82 31.56
CA GLU A 556 20.38 7.43 32.70
C GLU A 556 19.06 6.73 33.04
N ALA A 557 18.26 6.35 32.03
CA ALA A 557 16.96 5.72 32.26
C ALA A 557 17.09 4.28 32.79
N ASP A 558 18.12 3.55 32.35
CA ASP A 558 18.36 2.16 32.74
C ASP A 558 18.79 2.05 34.21
N ARG A 559 19.56 3.02 34.74
CA ARG A 559 19.88 3.08 36.18
C ARG A 559 18.60 3.18 37.02
N VAL A 560 17.69 4.06 36.60
CA VAL A 560 16.42 4.29 37.30
C VAL A 560 15.53 3.04 37.27
N VAL A 561 15.33 2.43 36.09
CA VAL A 561 14.48 1.23 35.96
C VAL A 561 15.05 0.06 36.77
N ASN A 562 16.37 -0.17 36.71
CA ASN A 562 17.00 -1.24 37.49
C ASN A 562 16.96 -0.98 39.00
N ALA A 563 17.17 0.27 39.44
CA ALA A 563 17.04 0.65 40.85
C ALA A 563 15.63 0.39 41.38
N ILE A 564 14.59 0.67 40.57
CA ILE A 564 13.19 0.37 40.93
C ILE A 564 12.94 -1.12 41.01
N ARG A 565 13.40 -1.91 40.01
CA ARG A 565 13.22 -3.37 40.01
C ARG A 565 13.79 -4.02 41.27
N VAL A 566 15.02 -3.66 41.62
CA VAL A 566 15.68 -4.16 42.85
C VAL A 566 14.85 -3.80 44.09
N LYS A 567 14.34 -2.58 44.20
CA LYS A 567 13.49 -2.19 45.35
C LYS A 567 12.18 -2.96 45.39
N LEU A 568 11.49 -3.14 44.27
CA LEU A 568 10.22 -3.89 44.21
C LEU A 568 10.42 -5.37 44.57
N GLU A 569 11.53 -5.98 44.15
CA GLU A 569 11.90 -7.35 44.56
C GLU A 569 12.15 -7.47 46.07
N THR A 570 12.51 -6.39 46.74
CA THR A 570 12.71 -6.36 48.20
C THR A 570 11.49 -5.90 48.99
N ASP A 571 10.41 -5.44 48.33
CA ASP A 571 9.19 -5.00 49.01
C ASP A 571 8.33 -6.19 49.45
N GLU A 572 8.43 -6.54 50.73
CA GLU A 572 7.66 -7.63 51.35
C GLU A 572 6.14 -7.35 51.39
N GLY A 573 5.73 -6.08 51.49
CA GLY A 573 4.32 -5.71 51.48
C GLY A 573 3.69 -5.90 50.09
N LEU A 574 4.46 -5.62 49.05
CA LEU A 574 4.07 -5.88 47.66
C LEU A 574 4.02 -7.39 47.36
N LYS A 575 5.00 -8.17 47.83
CA LYS A 575 5.00 -9.64 47.68
C LYS A 575 3.77 -10.26 48.33
N ALA A 576 3.41 -9.82 49.55
CA ALA A 576 2.23 -10.31 50.25
C ALA A 576 0.94 -9.98 49.51
N ALA A 577 0.84 -8.78 48.92
CA ALA A 577 -0.33 -8.39 48.13
C ALA A 577 -0.53 -9.27 46.88
N PHE A 578 0.54 -9.64 46.19
CA PHE A 578 0.47 -10.50 44.99
C PHE A 578 0.34 -12.00 45.29
N LYS A 579 0.63 -12.44 46.52
CA LYS A 579 0.45 -13.83 46.98
C LYS A 579 -0.94 -14.14 47.54
N THR A 580 -1.77 -13.14 47.76
CA THR A 580 -3.13 -13.28 48.31
C THR A 580 -4.19 -13.17 47.21
N ASP A 581 -5.41 -13.68 47.45
CA ASP A 581 -6.58 -13.51 46.56
C ASP A 581 -7.15 -12.08 46.59
N SER A 582 -6.28 -11.08 46.67
CA SER A 582 -6.62 -9.67 46.57
C SER A 582 -7.14 -9.34 45.16
N VAL A 583 -8.17 -8.49 45.09
CA VAL A 583 -8.73 -8.01 43.82
C VAL A 583 -7.65 -7.26 43.03
N GLU A 584 -7.58 -7.45 41.71
CA GLU A 584 -6.55 -6.88 40.82
C GLU A 584 -6.34 -5.36 41.04
N PHE A 585 -7.41 -4.62 41.31
CA PHE A 585 -7.35 -3.20 41.64
C PHE A 585 -6.42 -2.90 42.84
N LEU A 586 -6.50 -3.70 43.91
CA LEU A 586 -5.66 -3.54 45.10
C LEU A 586 -4.20 -3.89 44.83
N ARG A 587 -3.94 -4.90 44.00
CA ARG A 587 -2.57 -5.25 43.55
C ARG A 587 -1.96 -4.12 42.73
N ARG A 588 -2.72 -3.54 41.81
CA ARG A 588 -2.30 -2.38 41.00
C ARG A 588 -2.03 -1.15 41.86
N GLN A 589 -2.91 -0.86 42.82
CA GLN A 589 -2.72 0.25 43.75
C GLN A 589 -1.47 0.05 44.61
N LYS A 590 -1.29 -1.15 45.18
CA LYS A 590 -0.12 -1.44 46.01
C LYS A 590 1.19 -1.35 45.23
N LEU A 591 1.22 -1.86 43.99
CA LEU A 591 2.37 -1.72 43.10
C LEU A 591 2.66 -0.24 42.77
N GLN A 592 1.63 0.56 42.53
CA GLN A 592 1.79 1.99 42.24
C GLN A 592 2.41 2.73 43.44
N ASP A 593 1.98 2.39 44.66
CA ASP A 593 2.54 2.96 45.89
C ASP A 593 3.99 2.51 46.10
N SER A 594 4.29 1.21 45.96
CA SER A 594 5.65 0.67 46.06
C SER A 594 6.61 1.25 45.02
N ILE A 595 6.14 1.50 43.80
CA ILE A 595 6.91 2.18 42.77
C ILE A 595 7.19 3.63 43.18
N LYS A 596 6.18 4.37 43.67
CA LYS A 596 6.37 5.74 44.19
C LYS A 596 7.36 5.80 45.35
N ASP A 597 7.30 4.85 46.27
CA ASP A 597 8.23 4.76 47.41
C ASP A 597 9.67 4.43 46.95
N ALA A 598 9.80 3.53 45.98
CA ALA A 598 11.08 3.22 45.35
C ALA A 598 11.72 4.43 44.66
N PHE A 599 10.88 5.30 44.09
CA PHE A 599 11.26 6.57 43.47
C PHE A 599 11.64 7.65 44.48
N LEU A 600 10.86 7.85 45.56
CA LEU A 600 11.11 8.87 46.59
C LEU A 600 12.45 8.70 47.30
N SER A 601 13.00 7.50 47.29
CA SER A 601 14.28 7.17 47.90
C SER A 601 15.50 7.40 46.98
N ASN A 602 15.31 7.82 45.71
CA ASN A 602 16.37 8.28 44.77
C ASN A 602 16.06 9.71 44.26
N ALA A 603 16.17 10.71 45.13
CA ALA A 603 15.70 12.08 44.88
C ALA A 603 16.33 12.81 43.68
N ASP A 604 17.59 12.52 43.31
CA ASP A 604 18.27 13.18 42.19
C ASP A 604 17.83 12.63 40.81
N GLU A 605 17.45 11.35 40.75
CA GLU A 605 16.91 10.69 39.53
C GLU A 605 15.40 10.95 39.34
N PHE A 606 14.70 11.30 40.41
CA PHE A 606 13.27 11.59 40.44
C PHE A 606 12.88 12.79 39.57
N LEU A 607 13.74 13.83 39.47
CA LEU A 607 13.45 15.05 38.72
C LEU A 607 13.44 14.85 37.20
N SER A 608 14.34 14.03 36.65
CA SER A 608 14.38 13.75 35.20
C SER A 608 13.21 12.86 34.75
N PHE A 609 12.82 11.89 35.58
CA PHE A 609 11.68 11.01 35.32
C PHE A 609 10.32 11.69 35.58
N MET A 610 10.18 12.51 36.63
CA MET A 610 8.97 13.32 36.85
C MET A 610 8.76 14.31 35.72
N SER A 611 9.83 15.02 35.31
CA SER A 611 9.79 15.83 34.08
C SER A 611 9.27 15.00 32.90
N LYS A 612 9.82 13.79 32.69
CA LYS A 612 9.44 12.93 31.56
C LYS A 612 8.03 12.35 31.64
N THR A 613 7.53 12.03 32.83
CA THR A 613 6.16 11.51 33.04
C THR A 613 5.11 12.61 33.11
N GLU A 614 5.49 13.82 33.50
CA GLU A 614 4.65 15.01 33.37
C GLU A 614 4.58 15.48 31.90
N THR A 615 5.68 15.40 31.14
CA THR A 615 5.69 15.74 29.71
C THR A 615 5.12 14.63 28.81
N ASP A 616 5.30 13.35 29.17
CA ASP A 616 4.70 12.18 28.50
C ASP A 616 4.02 11.27 29.54
N PRO A 617 2.79 11.59 29.97
CA PRO A 617 2.08 10.70 30.90
C PRO A 617 1.61 9.38 30.26
N GLY A 618 1.76 9.22 28.94
CA GLY A 618 1.63 7.93 28.25
C GLY A 618 2.81 6.99 28.57
N PHE A 619 4.03 7.53 28.73
CA PHE A 619 5.19 6.81 29.28
C PHE A 619 4.95 6.30 30.69
N GLY A 620 4.40 7.12 31.58
CA GLY A 620 4.06 6.69 32.94
C GLY A 620 3.14 5.48 32.95
N LYS A 621 1.99 5.56 32.26
CA LYS A 621 1.02 4.46 32.18
C LYS A 621 1.62 3.16 31.62
N PHE A 622 2.41 3.28 30.55
CA PHE A 622 3.09 2.15 29.94
C PHE A 622 4.08 1.49 30.91
N PHE A 623 4.92 2.30 31.55
CA PHE A 623 5.88 1.82 32.55
C PHE A 623 5.19 1.05 33.69
N PHE A 624 4.13 1.61 34.26
CA PHE A 624 3.36 0.92 35.31
C PHE A 624 2.76 -0.41 34.84
N SER A 625 2.23 -0.47 33.62
CA SER A 625 1.66 -1.70 33.03
C SER A 625 2.73 -2.79 32.86
N GLU A 626 3.93 -2.42 32.36
CA GLU A 626 5.04 -3.36 32.18
C GLU A 626 5.61 -3.84 33.51
N MET A 627 5.78 -2.94 34.48
CA MET A 627 6.22 -3.31 35.83
C MET A 627 5.22 -4.25 36.52
N PHE A 628 3.91 -4.06 36.30
CA PHE A 628 2.88 -4.96 36.82
C PHE A 628 3.00 -6.36 36.22
N LYS A 629 3.16 -6.47 34.90
CA LYS A 629 3.34 -7.77 34.23
C LYS A 629 4.60 -8.47 34.67
N TRP A 630 5.73 -7.76 34.68
CA TRP A 630 7.02 -8.29 35.12
C TRP A 630 6.93 -8.80 36.57
N TYR A 631 6.37 -8.01 37.49
CA TYR A 631 6.27 -8.40 38.89
C TYR A 631 5.31 -9.58 39.09
N SER A 632 4.18 -9.60 38.37
CA SER A 632 3.24 -10.73 38.42
C SER A 632 3.91 -12.04 37.99
N GLN A 633 4.75 -11.98 36.95
CA GLN A 633 5.53 -13.12 36.46
C GLN A 633 6.61 -13.56 37.46
N SER A 634 7.33 -12.61 38.07
CA SER A 634 8.43 -12.92 39.01
C SER A 634 7.94 -13.57 40.30
N VAL A 635 6.75 -13.21 40.78
CA VAL A 635 6.15 -13.78 42.00
C VAL A 635 5.26 -15.00 41.75
N GLY A 636 5.12 -15.44 40.50
CA GLY A 636 4.32 -16.62 40.13
C GLY A 636 2.82 -16.47 40.40
N ALA A 637 2.30 -15.23 40.47
CA ALA A 637 0.87 -14.98 40.63
C ALA A 637 0.14 -15.39 39.35
N ARG A 638 -0.79 -16.35 39.47
CA ARG A 638 -1.71 -16.72 38.38
C ARG A 638 -2.80 -15.68 38.18
#